data_AF-F9LXT9-F1
#
_entry.id   AF-F9LXT9-F1
#
_cell.length_a   1.000
_cell.length_b   1.000
_cell.length_c   1.000
_cell.angle_alpha   90.00
_cell.angle_beta   90.00
_cell.angle_gamma   90.00
#
_symmetry.space_group_name_H-M   'P 1'
#
loop_
_entity.id
_entity.type
_entity.pdbx_description
1 polymer ?
#
loop_
_entity_poly.entity_id
_entity_poly.type
_entity_poly.pdbx_seq_one_letter_code
_entity_poly.pdbx_strand_id
1 'polypeptide(L)'
;MKQFELWLDESGKFADSESQREEIYSFLGGVLVEKAAIKNFNFSSILNDDSLNHAMNMTLNQKKQYVIPKLIEFKNQTDARYIFFENIEWQGNGDNRQLYLQILSEGLVQLTQLLEAKYGDIRLNIIIASRVARKGVEERVHIQESEYKRAFTTSLKTSEVSYRSGTDVQFQLKKATESQRLILADFASNIRRMYLRDLPVFRDQRAVLRNLFEDSYVFSLSTLSSDSRIRFLLAQNDVSEALMEYYTSQAIKSKETYLYLIVDRMEYLSYRVLKSQLKQFASEILAYTARQDDYEKSIVIFTEICDQLLPLLRDKKYPYELFAFEVFLQLSDVYLRSGRSCQAGQVISQSLELVKISENSLENLFSLYRIKEKLAVFYIDSGQYKKASHLMADLHAIFKELLDLLLAYDSISNYFQSLKSEYYGDVLCMEIYSLLFQAQQEDFKLETIIRLSDEGLQQYPSFPGELERHRQYRSRIELLRKDAKAALHWLILAIDYDHRMDSEIDEVVIQDFWDRVERQETTISQQFYAMYYSLIMTEACQQDIEFAKLLYTAFVKHPIYQEFFSFHKRNKLTKLVNTEKIFYHPMEIVYWNFANYYRFEGQMEDSLNCYDKAIKVCMRNQDSFTLKLRSIPIYAAKISCEKLQKKKSNTYEKLKSTLHQLETMVKGYTGKNDVGFSETQELLREWKSFFDNLDQKSETVSDKLWSFSQKWRY
;
A
#
# COMPACT_ATOMS: atom_id res chain seq x y z
N MET A 1 37.67 -26.52 1.97
CA MET A 1 37.30 -25.56 3.03
C MET A 1 38.32 -24.44 3.08
N LYS A 2 37.94 -23.21 2.69
CA LYS A 2 38.82 -22.04 2.81
C LYS A 2 38.97 -21.64 4.29
N GLN A 3 40.16 -21.18 4.67
CA GLN A 3 40.45 -20.78 6.05
C GLN A 3 40.79 -19.29 6.10
N PHE A 4 40.06 -18.56 6.93
CA PHE A 4 40.26 -17.13 7.14
C PHE A 4 40.75 -16.85 8.57
N GLU A 5 41.55 -15.80 8.73
CA GLU A 5 41.79 -15.16 10.02
C GLU A 5 41.15 -13.77 10.02
N LEU A 6 40.41 -13.46 11.08
CA LEU A 6 39.82 -12.15 11.34
C LEU A 6 40.44 -11.58 12.61
N TRP A 7 41.01 -10.39 12.51
CA TRP A 7 41.63 -9.67 13.64
C TRP A 7 40.81 -8.43 13.95
N LEU A 8 40.35 -8.28 15.18
CA LEU A 8 39.45 -7.20 15.58
C LEU A 8 40.01 -6.39 16.75
N ASP A 9 39.98 -5.06 16.62
CA ASP A 9 40.30 -4.14 17.70
C ASP A 9 39.40 -2.88 17.69
N GLU A 10 39.24 -2.29 18.86
CA GLU A 10 38.38 -1.12 19.08
C GLU A 10 39.20 0.17 19.10
N SER A 11 38.74 1.20 18.39
CA SER A 11 39.34 2.54 18.46
C SER A 11 38.43 3.53 19.17
N GLY A 12 38.31 3.48 20.50
CA GLY A 12 37.59 4.51 21.25
C GLY A 12 37.27 4.20 22.70
N LYS A 13 36.69 5.18 23.40
CA LYS A 13 35.91 4.94 24.61
C LYS A 13 34.46 4.79 24.16
N PHE A 14 33.78 3.69 24.48
CA PHE A 14 32.31 3.73 24.56
C PHE A 14 31.99 4.81 25.60
N ALA A 15 31.25 5.84 25.19
CA ALA A 15 30.95 6.97 26.07
C ALA A 15 30.28 6.45 27.36
N ASP A 16 30.85 6.80 28.51
CA ASP A 16 30.09 6.82 29.75
C ASP A 16 29.11 8.01 29.64
N SER A 17 27.92 7.89 30.24
CA SER A 17 26.74 8.75 30.10
C SER A 17 26.92 10.26 30.36
N GLU A 18 28.14 10.75 30.60
CA GLU A 18 28.44 12.14 30.98
C GLU A 18 29.23 12.94 29.92
N SER A 19 29.73 12.34 28.84
CA SER A 19 30.46 13.12 27.82
C SER A 19 29.50 13.73 26.79
N GLN A 20 29.10 14.99 27.01
CA GLN A 20 28.32 15.86 26.10
C GLN A 20 29.08 16.28 24.82
N ARG A 21 29.87 15.39 24.22
CA ARG A 21 30.42 15.64 22.87
C ARG A 21 29.75 14.69 21.91
N GLU A 22 29.39 15.21 20.75
CA GLU A 22 28.92 14.51 19.54
C GLU A 22 29.99 13.51 19.04
N GLU A 23 30.38 12.54 19.87
CA GLU A 23 31.31 11.48 19.53
C GLU A 23 30.54 10.29 18.96
N ILE A 24 30.25 10.51 17.69
CA ILE A 24 29.84 9.63 16.61
C ILE A 24 30.41 8.18 16.71
N TYR A 25 29.46 7.22 16.73
CA TYR A 25 29.50 5.76 16.47
C TYR A 25 30.26 4.84 17.45
N SER A 26 29.53 3.85 17.99
CA SER A 26 30.15 2.62 18.50
C SER A 26 30.71 1.84 17.31
N PHE A 27 32.02 1.57 17.33
CA PHE A 27 32.78 1.19 16.14
C PHE A 27 33.83 0.12 16.47
N LEU A 28 33.79 -0.99 15.74
CA LEU A 28 34.81 -2.05 15.76
C LEU A 28 35.45 -2.17 14.39
N GLY A 29 36.79 -2.16 14.33
CA GLY A 29 37.53 -2.25 13.09
C GLY A 29 38.51 -3.43 13.09
N GLY A 30 38.86 -3.91 11.91
CA GLY A 30 39.74 -5.06 11.81
C GLY A 30 40.20 -5.41 10.40
N VAL A 31 40.85 -6.56 10.33
CA VAL A 31 41.51 -7.09 9.14
C VAL A 31 41.07 -8.54 8.95
N LEU A 32 40.57 -8.86 7.77
CA LEU A 32 40.27 -10.22 7.32
C LEU A 32 41.27 -10.61 6.25
N VAL A 33 41.86 -11.80 6.39
CA VAL A 33 42.84 -12.32 5.44
C VAL A 33 42.72 -13.83 5.30
N GLU A 34 43.05 -14.36 4.11
CA GLU A 34 43.14 -15.80 3.93
C GLU A 34 44.36 -16.35 4.67
N LYS A 35 44.18 -17.41 5.47
CA LYS A 35 45.23 -17.98 6.31
C LYS A 35 46.45 -18.46 5.50
N ALA A 36 46.24 -18.86 4.25
CA ALA A 36 47.31 -19.25 3.34
C ALA A 36 48.23 -18.07 2.97
N ALA A 37 47.67 -16.86 2.80
CA ALA A 37 48.41 -15.66 2.40
C ALA A 37 49.38 -15.17 3.50
N ILE A 38 49.08 -15.48 4.76
CA ILE A 38 49.87 -15.02 5.91
C ILE A 38 50.79 -16.07 6.53
N LYS A 39 50.79 -17.31 6.01
CA LYS A 39 51.51 -18.45 6.62
C LYS A 39 53.01 -18.20 6.81
N ASN A 40 53.64 -17.49 5.86
CA ASN A 40 55.06 -17.14 5.87
C ASN A 40 55.29 -15.62 5.92
N PHE A 41 54.29 -14.86 6.33
CA PHE A 41 54.37 -13.41 6.31
C PHE A 41 55.24 -12.87 7.45
N ASN A 42 56.22 -12.03 7.12
CA ASN A 42 57.12 -11.45 8.10
C ASN A 42 56.54 -10.14 8.66
N PHE A 43 55.72 -10.25 9.70
CA PHE A 43 55.11 -9.10 10.36
C PHE A 43 56.13 -8.08 10.89
N SER A 44 57.31 -8.51 11.33
CA SER A 44 58.37 -7.62 11.83
C SER A 44 59.02 -6.76 10.74
N SER A 45 58.83 -7.11 9.46
CA SER A 45 59.27 -6.26 8.34
C SER A 45 58.34 -5.05 8.11
N ILE A 46 57.06 -5.19 8.44
CA ILE A 46 56.06 -4.12 8.35
C ILE A 46 55.99 -3.35 9.67
N LEU A 47 55.93 -4.04 10.80
CA LEU A 47 55.90 -3.45 12.14
C LEU A 47 57.31 -3.42 12.71
N ASN A 48 58.09 -2.42 12.28
CA ASN A 48 59.53 -2.34 12.52
C ASN A 48 59.93 -1.36 13.65
N ASP A 49 58.96 -0.69 14.28
CA ASP A 49 59.18 0.22 15.40
C ASP A 49 58.24 -0.12 16.57
N ASP A 50 58.81 -0.71 17.62
CA ASP A 50 58.06 -1.14 18.80
C ASP A 50 57.47 0.02 19.61
N SER A 51 58.03 1.23 19.46
CA SER A 51 57.50 2.44 20.10
C SER A 51 56.21 2.94 19.43
N LEU A 52 55.88 2.40 18.25
CA LEU A 52 54.73 2.77 17.43
C LEU A 52 53.73 1.60 17.29
N ASN A 53 53.58 0.76 18.30
CA ASN A 53 52.67 -0.40 18.26
C ASN A 53 51.23 -0.11 18.72
N HIS A 54 50.92 1.11 19.15
CA HIS A 54 49.57 1.52 19.57
C HIS A 54 49.14 2.82 18.93
N ALA A 55 48.20 2.75 17.98
CA ALA A 55 47.71 3.93 17.26
C ALA A 55 47.10 4.96 18.22
N MET A 56 46.43 4.55 19.30
CA MET A 56 45.88 5.49 20.28
C MET A 56 46.93 6.38 20.95
N ASN A 57 48.19 5.93 21.05
CA ASN A 57 49.28 6.70 21.65
C ASN A 57 50.05 7.56 20.64
N MET A 58 49.67 7.52 19.36
CA MET A 58 50.32 8.28 18.30
C MET A 58 49.66 9.62 18.05
N THR A 59 50.50 10.62 17.73
CA THR A 59 50.04 11.88 17.15
C THR A 59 49.46 11.69 15.75
N LEU A 60 48.64 12.64 15.28
CA LEU A 60 48.04 12.60 13.94
C LEU A 60 49.10 12.50 12.83
N ASN A 61 50.25 13.18 12.98
CA ASN A 61 51.34 13.12 12.00
C ASN A 61 52.05 11.75 12.00
N GLN A 62 52.25 11.12 13.16
CA GLN A 62 52.79 9.76 13.24
C GLN A 62 51.86 8.75 12.58
N LYS A 63 50.54 8.85 12.80
CA LYS A 63 49.54 8.00 12.11
C LYS A 63 49.60 8.17 10.59
N LYS A 64 49.76 9.40 10.12
CA LYS A 64 49.87 9.70 8.70
C LYS A 64 51.16 9.13 8.07
N GLN A 65 52.29 9.27 8.73
CA GLN A 65 53.60 8.92 8.20
C GLN A 65 53.98 7.44 8.40
N TYR A 66 53.41 6.78 9.41
CA TYR A 66 53.74 5.40 9.77
C TYR A 66 52.55 4.46 9.51
N VAL A 67 51.38 4.73 10.07
CA VAL A 67 50.26 3.77 10.05
C VAL A 67 49.67 3.59 8.65
N ILE A 68 49.39 4.68 7.92
CA ILE A 68 48.79 4.61 6.57
C ILE A 68 49.68 3.80 5.60
N PRO A 69 51.00 4.08 5.47
CA PRO A 69 51.88 3.27 4.64
C PRO A 69 51.89 1.79 5.00
N LYS A 70 51.87 1.43 6.29
CA LYS A 70 51.88 0.03 6.73
C LYS A 70 50.59 -0.71 6.40
N LEU A 71 49.44 -0.05 6.46
CA LEU A 71 48.19 -0.61 5.99
C LEU A 71 48.23 -0.86 4.47
N ILE A 72 48.69 0.10 3.68
CA ILE A 72 48.84 -0.04 2.22
C ILE A 72 49.82 -1.17 1.88
N GLU A 73 50.99 -1.20 2.53
CA GLU A 73 52.03 -2.21 2.34
C GLU A 73 51.49 -3.61 2.64
N PHE A 74 50.77 -3.76 3.76
CA PHE A 74 50.15 -5.04 4.13
C PHE A 74 49.09 -5.48 3.12
N LYS A 75 48.22 -4.58 2.68
CA LYS A 75 47.18 -4.86 1.68
C LYS A 75 47.77 -5.21 0.31
N ASN A 76 48.91 -4.63 -0.08
CA ASN A 76 49.56 -4.94 -1.35
C ASN A 76 50.32 -6.28 -1.32
N GLN A 77 50.85 -6.68 -0.15
CA GLN A 77 51.58 -7.94 0.01
C GLN A 77 50.67 -9.14 0.33
N THR A 78 49.38 -8.90 0.57
CA THR A 78 48.37 -9.93 0.91
C THR A 78 47.08 -9.71 0.13
N ASP A 79 46.06 -10.55 0.35
CA ASP A 79 44.70 -10.34 -0.15
C ASP A 79 43.77 -9.76 0.93
N ALA A 80 44.34 -9.10 1.94
CA ALA A 80 43.61 -8.66 3.11
C ALA A 80 42.55 -7.61 2.78
N ARG A 81 41.40 -7.75 3.44
CA ARG A 81 40.31 -6.77 3.40
C ARG A 81 40.10 -6.18 4.79
N TYR A 82 39.88 -4.88 4.85
CA TYR A 82 39.49 -4.23 6.09
C TYR A 82 38.01 -4.45 6.38
N ILE A 83 37.69 -4.65 7.65
CA ILE A 83 36.32 -4.93 8.11
C ILE A 83 35.93 -3.96 9.20
N PHE A 84 34.69 -3.47 9.14
CA PHE A 84 34.14 -2.54 10.10
C PHE A 84 32.72 -2.95 10.52
N PHE A 85 32.49 -3.04 11.83
CA PHE A 85 31.16 -3.20 12.43
C PHE A 85 30.80 -1.90 13.15
N GLU A 86 29.69 -1.28 12.76
CA GLU A 86 29.32 0.06 13.21
C GLU A 86 27.85 0.15 13.65
N ASN A 87 27.56 1.09 14.55
CA ASN A 87 26.19 1.47 14.90
C ASN A 87 26.01 2.98 14.72
N ILE A 88 25.26 3.34 13.67
CA ILE A 88 25.11 4.73 13.21
C ILE A 88 23.95 5.47 13.93
N GLU A 89 22.96 4.74 14.44
CA GLU A 89 21.65 5.31 14.82
C GLU A 89 21.36 5.32 16.34
N TRP A 90 22.20 4.70 17.18
CA TRP A 90 21.90 4.59 18.61
C TRP A 90 22.14 5.89 19.39
N GLN A 91 21.06 6.47 19.93
CA GLN A 91 21.09 7.53 20.94
C GLN A 91 20.94 6.90 22.33
N GLY A 92 21.96 7.04 23.17
CA GLY A 92 22.22 6.17 24.32
C GLY A 92 21.24 6.24 25.49
N ASN A 93 20.99 5.07 26.09
CA ASN A 93 20.69 4.82 27.51
C ASN A 93 20.83 3.31 27.84
N GLY A 94 21.97 2.68 27.52
CA GLY A 94 22.15 1.22 27.66
C GLY A 94 23.55 0.77 28.09
N ASP A 95 23.67 -0.50 28.52
CA ASP A 95 24.93 -1.13 28.95
C ASP A 95 25.92 -1.27 27.77
N ASN A 96 27.02 -0.53 27.84
CA ASN A 96 28.10 -0.52 26.85
C ASN A 96 28.70 -1.91 26.57
N ARG A 97 28.67 -2.84 27.55
CA ARG A 97 29.13 -4.24 27.37
C ARG A 97 28.19 -5.01 26.45
N GLN A 98 26.88 -4.85 26.65
CA GLN A 98 25.85 -5.52 25.84
C GLN A 98 25.84 -4.98 24.41
N LEU A 99 25.88 -3.65 24.26
CA LEU A 99 25.92 -3.00 22.95
C LEU A 99 27.13 -3.47 22.13
N TYR A 100 28.30 -3.54 22.75
CA TYR A 100 29.51 -4.04 22.10
C TYR A 100 29.38 -5.50 21.65
N LEU A 101 28.89 -6.38 22.55
CA LEU A 101 28.69 -7.78 22.22
C LEU A 101 27.68 -7.95 21.07
N GLN A 102 26.66 -7.10 21.00
CA GLN A 102 25.65 -7.09 19.95
C GLN A 102 26.22 -6.63 18.58
N ILE A 103 26.91 -5.48 18.55
CA ILE A 103 27.58 -4.97 17.33
C ILE A 103 28.50 -6.05 16.75
N LEU A 104 29.30 -6.66 17.62
CA LEU A 104 30.24 -7.68 17.22
C LEU A 104 29.51 -8.95 16.74
N SER A 105 28.51 -9.44 17.48
CA SER A 105 27.84 -10.70 17.12
C SER A 105 27.07 -10.60 15.82
N GLU A 106 26.33 -9.52 15.59
CA GLU A 106 25.57 -9.30 14.35
C GLU A 106 26.50 -9.09 13.15
N GLY A 107 27.55 -8.27 13.31
CA GLY A 107 28.57 -8.09 12.27
C GLY A 107 29.28 -9.40 11.89
N LEU A 108 29.59 -10.25 12.88
CA LEU A 108 30.18 -11.56 12.65
C LEU A 108 29.24 -12.54 11.94
N VAL A 109 27.94 -12.52 12.26
CA VAL A 109 26.94 -13.34 11.57
C VAL A 109 26.89 -12.95 10.09
N GLN A 110 26.74 -11.65 9.80
CA GLN A 110 26.70 -11.14 8.42
C GLN A 110 27.98 -11.45 7.65
N LEU A 111 29.15 -11.28 8.28
CA LEU A 111 30.43 -11.63 7.67
C LEU A 111 30.55 -13.13 7.38
N THR A 112 30.15 -13.99 8.32
CA THR A 112 30.21 -15.44 8.16
C THR A 112 29.32 -15.89 6.99
N GLN A 113 28.09 -15.36 6.92
CA GLN A 113 27.16 -15.61 5.83
C GLN A 113 27.72 -15.15 4.47
N LEU A 114 28.34 -13.96 4.43
CA LEU A 114 28.96 -13.44 3.21
C LEU A 114 30.10 -14.34 2.71
N LEU A 115 30.97 -14.79 3.62
CA LEU A 115 32.09 -15.66 3.26
C LEU A 115 31.62 -17.05 2.83
N GLU A 116 30.59 -17.60 3.48
CA GLU A 116 29.97 -18.87 3.11
C GLU A 116 29.31 -18.78 1.73
N ALA A 117 28.54 -17.73 1.46
CA ALA A 117 27.92 -17.50 0.15
C ALA A 117 28.96 -17.44 -0.98
N LYS A 118 30.15 -16.91 -0.70
CA LYS A 118 31.22 -16.75 -1.68
C LYS A 118 32.10 -17.99 -1.85
N TYR A 119 32.34 -18.76 -0.79
CA TYR A 119 33.37 -19.82 -0.78
C TYR A 119 32.88 -21.20 -0.34
N GLY A 120 31.60 -21.36 0.00
CA GLY A 120 31.04 -22.60 0.57
C GLY A 120 31.50 -22.80 2.01
N ASP A 121 31.78 -24.04 2.42
CA ASP A 121 32.24 -24.34 3.78
C ASP A 121 33.56 -23.62 4.09
N ILE A 122 33.56 -22.85 5.19
CA ILE A 122 34.70 -22.06 5.64
C ILE A 122 35.08 -22.36 7.09
N ARG A 123 36.35 -22.10 7.43
CA ARG A 123 36.81 -21.96 8.82
C ARG A 123 37.24 -20.53 9.09
N LEU A 124 36.62 -19.88 10.07
CA LEU A 124 36.92 -18.51 10.47
C LEU A 124 37.57 -18.51 11.87
N ASN A 125 38.85 -18.15 11.94
CA ASN A 125 39.55 -17.98 13.21
C ASN A 125 39.56 -16.49 13.59
N ILE A 126 38.86 -16.14 14.67
CA ILE A 126 38.67 -14.76 15.11
C ILE A 126 39.60 -14.49 16.30
N ILE A 127 40.49 -13.52 16.14
CA ILE A 127 41.40 -13.03 17.18
C ILE A 127 40.92 -11.64 17.61
N ILE A 128 40.50 -11.52 18.86
CA ILE A 128 39.92 -10.28 19.41
C ILE A 128 40.83 -9.75 20.51
N ALA A 129 41.03 -8.43 20.53
CA ALA A 129 41.70 -7.75 21.64
C ALA A 129 40.91 -7.90 22.96
N SER A 130 41.59 -8.32 24.03
CA SER A 130 40.96 -8.46 25.36
C SER A 130 40.47 -7.11 25.89
N ARG A 131 39.17 -6.97 26.10
CA ARG A 131 38.53 -5.76 26.63
C ARG A 131 38.23 -5.84 28.12
N VAL A 132 38.44 -4.72 28.82
CA VAL A 132 37.95 -4.46 30.18
C VAL A 132 36.68 -3.62 30.07
N ALA A 133 35.55 -4.12 30.58
CA ALA A 133 34.29 -3.39 30.62
C ALA A 133 33.86 -3.14 32.08
N ARG A 134 33.19 -2.01 32.36
CA ARG A 134 32.57 -1.77 33.67
C ARG A 134 31.37 -2.70 33.86
N LYS A 135 31.26 -3.35 35.02
CA LYS A 135 30.07 -4.10 35.42
C LYS A 135 29.49 -3.43 36.67
N GLY A 136 28.35 -2.75 36.54
CA GLY A 136 27.77 -1.97 37.63
C GLY A 136 28.63 -0.77 38.04
N VAL A 137 28.60 -0.40 39.32
CA VAL A 137 29.13 0.90 39.79
C VAL A 137 30.66 0.93 39.95
N GLU A 138 31.36 -0.19 40.21
CA GLU A 138 32.81 -0.10 40.53
C GLU A 138 33.76 -1.17 39.97
N GLU A 139 33.33 -2.31 39.40
CA GLU A 139 34.29 -3.34 38.95
C GLU A 139 34.57 -3.32 37.44
N ARG A 140 35.86 -3.16 37.10
CA ARG A 140 36.44 -3.37 35.77
C ARG A 140 36.63 -4.88 35.54
N VAL A 141 35.76 -5.51 34.76
CA VAL A 141 35.79 -6.96 34.50
C VAL A 141 36.06 -7.23 33.02
N HIS A 142 36.99 -8.14 32.73
CA HIS A 142 37.26 -8.59 31.36
C HIS A 142 36.04 -9.32 30.75
N ILE A 143 35.80 -9.11 29.44
CA ILE A 143 34.85 -9.93 28.69
C ILE A 143 35.52 -11.27 28.37
N GLN A 144 34.91 -12.37 28.82
CA GLN A 144 35.46 -13.71 28.62
C GLN A 144 35.18 -14.25 27.21
N GLU A 145 36.00 -15.17 26.71
CA GLU A 145 35.82 -15.81 25.39
C GLU A 145 34.44 -16.49 25.27
N SER A 146 33.97 -17.09 26.36
CA SER A 146 32.65 -17.72 26.46
C SER A 146 31.50 -16.73 26.22
N GLU A 147 31.68 -15.45 26.55
CA GLU A 147 30.65 -14.42 26.32
C GLU A 147 30.56 -14.03 24.86
N TYR A 148 31.70 -13.89 24.16
CA TYR A 148 31.72 -13.68 22.71
C TYR A 148 31.07 -14.84 21.97
N LYS A 149 31.46 -16.07 22.33
CA LYS A 149 30.89 -17.29 21.75
C LYS A 149 29.38 -17.38 22.00
N ARG A 150 28.92 -17.04 23.21
CA ARG A 150 27.50 -17.02 23.56
C ARG A 150 26.75 -15.96 22.77
N ALA A 151 27.23 -14.72 22.71
CA ALA A 151 26.57 -13.64 21.96
C ALA A 151 26.44 -13.97 20.47
N PHE A 152 27.52 -14.48 19.87
CA PHE A 152 27.51 -14.98 18.49
C PHE A 152 26.52 -16.12 18.30
N THR A 153 26.54 -17.15 19.17
CA THR A 153 25.62 -18.29 19.07
C THR A 153 24.16 -17.88 19.29
N THR A 154 23.88 -16.94 20.19
CA THR A 154 22.53 -16.42 20.41
C THR A 154 22.05 -15.66 19.18
N SER A 155 22.87 -14.74 18.65
CA SER A 155 22.53 -13.97 17.44
C SER A 155 22.31 -14.87 16.23
N LEU A 156 23.06 -15.97 16.15
CA LEU A 156 22.89 -16.99 15.13
C LEU A 156 21.57 -17.78 15.30
N LYS A 157 21.19 -18.13 16.54
CA LYS A 157 19.92 -18.84 16.80
C LYS A 157 18.70 -17.97 16.53
N THR A 158 18.84 -16.66 16.71
CA THR A 158 17.79 -15.68 16.43
C THR A 158 17.79 -15.20 14.98
N SER A 159 18.87 -15.44 14.21
CA SER A 159 18.85 -15.19 12.78
C SER A 159 18.04 -16.27 12.07
N GLU A 160 17.09 -15.88 11.23
CA GLU A 160 16.19 -16.81 10.50
C GLU A 160 16.92 -17.73 9.51
N VAL A 161 18.22 -17.52 9.28
CA VAL A 161 19.08 -18.32 8.39
C VAL A 161 20.11 -19.10 9.21
N SER A 162 20.15 -20.42 8.99
CA SER A 162 21.21 -21.30 9.54
C SER A 162 22.40 -21.41 8.58
N TYR A 163 23.63 -21.46 9.09
CA TYR A 163 24.82 -21.80 8.29
C TYR A 163 24.89 -23.31 8.01
N ARG A 164 25.60 -23.71 6.94
CA ARG A 164 25.86 -25.13 6.63
C ARG A 164 26.66 -25.81 7.74
N SER A 165 26.37 -27.09 8.00
CA SER A 165 27.01 -27.91 9.04
C SER A 165 28.54 -28.03 8.94
N GLY A 166 29.15 -27.64 7.83
CA GLY A 166 30.60 -27.63 7.60
C GLY A 166 31.34 -26.35 8.03
N THR A 167 30.65 -25.27 8.43
CA THR A 167 31.28 -24.00 8.84
C THR A 167 31.78 -24.04 10.29
N ASP A 168 33.05 -23.69 10.52
CA ASP A 168 33.72 -23.73 11.83
C ASP A 168 34.23 -22.35 12.24
N VAL A 169 33.68 -21.78 13.31
CA VAL A 169 34.05 -20.45 13.84
C VAL A 169 34.71 -20.59 15.21
N GLN A 170 35.94 -20.10 15.33
CA GLN A 170 36.74 -20.20 16.56
C GLN A 170 37.12 -18.81 17.06
N PHE A 171 37.05 -18.62 18.39
CA PHE A 171 37.42 -17.38 19.04
C PHE A 171 38.73 -17.55 19.79
N GLN A 172 39.58 -16.52 19.80
CA GLN A 172 40.79 -16.44 20.59
C GLN A 172 40.96 -15.02 21.14
N LEU A 173 41.17 -14.89 22.45
CA LEU A 173 41.50 -13.62 23.08
C LEU A 173 43.02 -13.45 23.17
N LYS A 174 43.51 -12.28 22.73
CA LYS A 174 44.91 -11.87 22.91
C LYS A 174 44.97 -10.43 23.40
N LYS A 175 46.07 -10.07 24.07
CA LYS A 175 46.33 -8.67 24.39
C LYS A 175 46.78 -7.95 23.12
N ALA A 176 46.24 -6.75 22.89
CA ALA A 176 46.58 -5.93 21.73
C ALA A 176 48.09 -5.57 21.69
N THR A 177 48.71 -5.40 22.86
CA THR A 177 50.14 -5.06 23.04
C THR A 177 51.12 -6.17 22.66
N GLU A 178 50.65 -7.43 22.58
CA GLU A 178 51.51 -8.62 22.44
C GLU A 178 51.29 -9.34 21.09
N SER A 179 50.41 -8.81 20.22
CA SER A 179 50.02 -9.45 18.96
C SER A 179 50.13 -8.50 17.78
N GLN A 180 51.13 -8.73 16.92
CA GLN A 180 51.32 -8.02 15.65
C GLN A 180 50.06 -7.99 14.76
N ARG A 181 49.23 -9.04 14.83
CA ARG A 181 47.94 -9.12 14.14
C ARG A 181 46.92 -8.10 14.67
N LEU A 182 46.89 -7.91 15.99
CA LEU A 182 45.98 -6.95 16.63
C LEU A 182 46.49 -5.52 16.48
N ILE A 183 47.80 -5.29 16.38
CA ILE A 183 48.37 -3.98 16.05
C ILE A 183 47.87 -3.50 14.68
N LEU A 184 47.82 -4.38 13.67
CA LEU A 184 47.25 -4.04 12.36
C LEU A 184 45.73 -3.76 12.41
N ALA A 185 45.01 -4.48 13.27
CA ALA A 185 43.58 -4.22 13.50
C ALA A 185 43.35 -2.86 14.19
N ASP A 186 44.17 -2.51 15.20
CA ASP A 186 44.18 -1.21 15.86
C ASP A 186 44.43 -0.08 14.84
N PHE A 187 45.41 -0.27 13.97
CA PHE A 187 45.76 0.65 12.89
C PHE A 187 44.57 0.87 11.94
N ALA A 188 43.96 -0.21 11.44
CA ALA A 188 42.82 -0.12 10.53
C ALA A 188 41.62 0.58 11.19
N SER A 189 41.32 0.22 12.45
CA SER A 189 40.24 0.80 13.26
C SER A 189 40.44 2.31 13.46
N ASN A 190 41.61 2.71 13.95
CA ASN A 190 41.93 4.12 14.22
C ASN A 190 41.92 4.99 12.95
N ILE A 191 42.53 4.51 11.85
CA ILE A 191 42.59 5.29 10.61
C ILE A 191 41.19 5.44 9.99
N ARG A 192 40.34 4.40 10.04
CA ARG A 192 38.96 4.50 9.56
C ARG A 192 38.14 5.50 10.36
N ARG A 193 38.24 5.48 11.70
CA ARG A 193 37.55 6.46 12.55
C ARG A 193 37.97 7.89 12.22
N MET A 194 39.24 8.11 11.93
CA MET A 194 39.77 9.43 11.56
C MET A 194 39.34 9.87 10.16
N TYR A 195 39.27 8.93 9.20
CA TYR A 195 38.72 9.17 7.86
C TYR A 195 37.26 9.62 7.92
N LEU A 196 36.43 8.97 8.73
CA LEU A 196 35.01 9.33 8.90
C LEU A 196 34.81 10.71 9.56
N ARG A 197 35.76 11.16 10.40
CA ARG A 197 35.72 12.48 11.07
C ARG A 197 36.18 13.65 10.19
N ASP A 198 36.64 13.39 8.97
CA ASP A 198 37.13 14.39 8.02
C ASP A 198 38.16 15.39 8.62
N LEU A 199 39.13 14.88 9.38
CA LEU A 199 40.09 15.73 10.07
C LEU A 199 40.97 16.52 9.08
N PRO A 200 41.20 17.84 9.28
CA PRO A 200 41.95 18.68 8.35
C PRO A 200 43.36 18.16 7.98
N VAL A 201 44.04 17.51 8.92
CA VAL A 201 45.40 16.95 8.76
C VAL A 201 45.48 15.83 7.72
N PHE A 202 44.34 15.22 7.36
CA PHE A 202 44.24 14.08 6.43
C PHE A 202 43.57 14.43 5.09
N ARG A 203 43.22 15.71 4.84
CA ARG A 203 42.56 16.12 3.59
C ARG A 203 43.40 15.79 2.35
N ASP A 204 44.71 15.94 2.43
CA ASP A 204 45.65 15.59 1.35
C ASP A 204 45.81 14.06 1.17
N GLN A 205 45.39 13.25 2.14
CA GLN A 205 45.41 11.79 2.09
C GLN A 205 44.03 11.18 1.76
N ARG A 206 42.99 11.99 1.53
CA ARG A 206 41.62 11.49 1.29
C ARG A 206 41.56 10.51 0.12
N ALA A 207 42.24 10.80 -1.00
CA ALA A 207 42.25 9.91 -2.16
C ALA A 207 42.92 8.56 -1.83
N VAL A 208 44.03 8.60 -1.09
CA VAL A 208 44.75 7.41 -0.63
C VAL A 208 43.89 6.57 0.32
N LEU A 209 43.25 7.21 1.31
CA LEU A 209 42.36 6.54 2.26
C LEU A 209 41.10 5.99 1.60
N ARG A 210 40.55 6.69 0.60
CA ARG A 210 39.41 6.20 -0.19
C ARG A 210 39.78 4.90 -0.91
N ASN A 211 40.93 4.86 -1.57
CA ASN A 211 41.41 3.65 -2.26
C ASN A 211 41.76 2.53 -1.26
N LEU A 212 42.30 2.88 -0.08
CA LEU A 212 42.62 1.91 0.97
C LEU A 212 41.37 1.17 1.47
N PHE A 213 40.23 1.86 1.59
CA PHE A 213 38.98 1.31 2.13
C PHE A 213 37.91 0.99 1.07
N GLU A 214 38.22 1.11 -0.22
CA GLU A 214 37.26 0.92 -1.32
C GLU A 214 36.60 -0.47 -1.34
N ASP A 215 37.35 -1.51 -1.00
CA ASP A 215 36.92 -2.92 -0.97
C ASP A 215 36.65 -3.44 0.46
N SER A 216 36.56 -2.53 1.44
CA SER A 216 36.30 -2.89 2.83
C SER A 216 34.88 -3.45 3.02
N TYR A 217 34.74 -4.40 3.93
CA TYR A 217 33.42 -4.88 4.35
C TYR A 217 32.92 -4.04 5.52
N VAL A 218 31.78 -3.39 5.34
CA VAL A 218 31.16 -2.53 6.36
C VAL A 218 29.78 -3.09 6.69
N PHE A 219 29.55 -3.39 7.96
CA PHE A 219 28.27 -3.90 8.46
C PHE A 219 27.75 -2.94 9.54
N SER A 220 26.60 -2.30 9.28
CA SER A 220 25.95 -1.38 10.21
C SER A 220 24.76 -2.08 10.89
N LEU A 221 24.55 -1.77 12.17
CA LEU A 221 23.38 -2.15 12.98
C LEU A 221 22.12 -1.34 12.69
N SER A 222 22.22 -0.25 11.91
CA SER A 222 21.03 0.43 11.38
C SER A 222 20.29 -0.49 10.43
N THR A 223 18.96 -0.36 10.34
CA THR A 223 18.16 -0.97 9.27
C THR A 223 18.93 -0.86 7.94
N LEU A 224 19.25 -1.99 7.31
CA LEU A 224 20.01 -2.04 6.06
C LEU A 224 19.50 -0.93 5.14
N SER A 225 20.40 -0.07 4.62
CA SER A 225 19.99 0.87 3.56
C SER A 225 19.25 0.08 2.48
N SER A 226 18.20 0.63 1.86
CA SER A 226 17.35 -0.13 0.90
C SER A 226 18.19 -0.86 -0.17
N ASP A 227 19.27 -0.23 -0.62
CA ASP A 227 20.31 -0.81 -1.48
C ASP A 227 20.95 -2.09 -0.90
N SER A 228 21.39 -2.04 0.36
CA SER A 228 21.96 -3.20 1.08
C SER A 228 20.90 -4.26 1.38
N ARG A 229 19.67 -3.84 1.69
CA ARG A 229 18.54 -4.72 1.97
C ARG A 229 18.17 -5.54 0.75
N ILE A 230 18.02 -4.92 -0.41
CA ILE A 230 17.77 -5.62 -1.68
C ILE A 230 18.86 -6.66 -1.94
N ARG A 231 20.15 -6.31 -1.79
CA ARG A 231 21.26 -7.26 -1.99
C ARG A 231 21.21 -8.44 -1.01
N PHE A 232 20.87 -8.18 0.24
CA PHE A 232 20.70 -9.22 1.26
C PHE A 232 19.54 -10.18 0.92
N LEU A 233 18.38 -9.65 0.55
CA LEU A 233 17.21 -10.43 0.15
C LEU A 233 17.50 -11.27 -1.10
N LEU A 234 18.18 -10.70 -2.10
CA LEU A 234 18.60 -11.43 -3.30
C LEU A 234 19.62 -12.55 -3.01
N ALA A 235 20.47 -12.39 -1.99
CA ALA A 235 21.36 -13.45 -1.53
C ALA A 235 20.60 -14.62 -0.89
N GLN A 236 19.45 -14.33 -0.28
CA GLN A 236 18.51 -15.32 0.27
C GLN A 236 17.56 -15.89 -0.77
N ASN A 237 17.64 -15.43 -2.03
CA ASN A 237 16.68 -15.74 -3.10
C ASN A 237 15.24 -15.28 -2.81
N ASP A 238 15.07 -14.28 -1.94
CA ASP A 238 13.78 -13.66 -1.66
C ASP A 238 13.56 -12.48 -2.62
N VAL A 239 12.98 -12.81 -3.78
CA VAL A 239 12.69 -11.87 -4.83
C VAL A 239 11.42 -11.06 -4.52
N SER A 240 10.43 -11.65 -3.84
CA SER A 240 9.22 -10.96 -3.40
C SER A 240 9.55 -9.74 -2.54
N GLU A 241 10.31 -9.95 -1.46
CA GLU A 241 10.66 -8.89 -0.53
C GLU A 241 11.61 -7.87 -1.18
N ALA A 242 12.47 -8.31 -2.10
CA ALA A 242 13.34 -7.40 -2.85
C ALA A 242 12.53 -6.46 -3.77
N LEU A 243 11.48 -6.98 -4.42
CA LEU A 243 10.53 -6.17 -5.19
C LEU A 243 9.70 -5.25 -4.28
N MET A 244 9.27 -5.72 -3.12
CA MET A 244 8.57 -4.88 -2.14
C MET A 244 9.43 -3.69 -1.69
N GLU A 245 10.67 -3.94 -1.30
CA GLU A 245 11.61 -2.88 -0.90
C GLU A 245 11.87 -1.91 -2.08
N TYR A 246 11.99 -2.43 -3.31
CA TYR A 246 12.18 -1.62 -4.52
C TYR A 246 11.04 -0.63 -4.77
N TYR A 247 9.78 -1.09 -4.72
CA TYR A 247 8.62 -0.28 -5.07
C TYR A 247 8.13 0.61 -3.93
N THR A 248 8.45 0.27 -2.68
CA THR A 248 7.95 1.02 -1.51
C THR A 248 8.97 1.99 -0.92
N SER A 249 10.28 1.80 -1.19
CA SER A 249 11.32 2.69 -0.67
C SER A 249 11.53 3.95 -1.50
N GLN A 250 11.68 5.08 -0.80
CA GLN A 250 12.06 6.37 -1.38
C GLN A 250 13.58 6.61 -1.38
N ALA A 251 14.36 5.72 -0.74
CA ALA A 251 15.78 5.94 -0.44
C ALA A 251 16.75 5.32 -1.46
N ILE A 252 16.25 4.63 -2.49
CA ILE A 252 17.08 3.91 -3.48
C ILE A 252 17.70 4.90 -4.46
N LYS A 253 19.04 4.98 -4.48
CA LYS A 253 19.77 5.95 -5.30
C LYS A 253 19.85 5.60 -6.79
N SER A 254 19.73 4.32 -7.15
CA SER A 254 19.86 3.82 -8.52
C SER A 254 18.79 2.78 -8.84
N LYS A 255 17.53 3.21 -8.88
CA LYS A 255 16.37 2.34 -9.05
C LYS A 255 16.49 1.40 -10.27
N GLU A 256 16.70 1.94 -11.47
CA GLU A 256 16.74 1.12 -12.70
C GLU A 256 17.72 -0.06 -12.61
N THR A 257 18.94 0.15 -12.13
CA THR A 257 19.97 -0.90 -11.99
C THR A 257 19.54 -2.03 -11.07
N TYR A 258 18.83 -1.72 -9.97
CA TYR A 258 18.39 -2.74 -9.01
C TYR A 258 17.23 -3.57 -9.55
N LEU A 259 16.33 -2.99 -10.35
CA LEU A 259 15.25 -3.77 -10.97
C LEU A 259 15.79 -4.85 -11.90
N TYR A 260 16.74 -4.50 -12.77
CA TYR A 260 17.42 -5.48 -13.63
C TYR A 260 18.14 -6.55 -12.80
N LEU A 261 18.84 -6.16 -11.73
CA LEU A 261 19.50 -7.12 -10.83
C LEU A 261 18.52 -8.12 -10.20
N ILE A 262 17.36 -7.64 -9.75
CA ILE A 262 16.31 -8.49 -9.16
C ILE A 262 15.78 -9.47 -10.22
N VAL A 263 15.45 -8.98 -11.41
CA VAL A 263 14.91 -9.81 -12.51
C VAL A 263 15.93 -10.82 -13.02
N ASP A 264 17.21 -10.45 -13.15
CA ASP A 264 18.27 -11.38 -13.54
C ASP A 264 18.49 -12.47 -12.48
N ARG A 265 18.28 -12.16 -11.19
CA ARG A 265 18.39 -13.17 -10.12
C ARG A 265 17.30 -14.25 -10.21
N MET A 266 16.16 -13.96 -10.82
CA MET A 266 15.06 -14.93 -10.99
C MET A 266 15.47 -16.14 -11.86
N GLU A 267 16.49 -16.03 -12.72
CA GLU A 267 16.97 -17.11 -13.58
C GLU A 267 17.47 -18.32 -12.79
N TYR A 268 17.93 -18.08 -11.55
CA TYR A 268 18.44 -19.12 -10.66
C TYR A 268 17.34 -19.82 -9.85
N LEU A 269 16.07 -19.43 -10.03
CA LEU A 269 14.93 -20.01 -9.33
C LEU A 269 14.20 -21.02 -10.20
N SER A 270 13.65 -22.06 -9.57
CA SER A 270 12.74 -22.98 -10.27
C SER A 270 11.42 -22.27 -10.63
N TYR A 271 10.77 -22.73 -11.70
CA TYR A 271 9.46 -22.23 -12.13
C TYR A 271 8.43 -22.13 -10.99
N ARG A 272 8.34 -23.17 -10.13
CA ARG A 272 7.38 -23.20 -9.01
C ARG A 272 7.69 -22.13 -7.95
N VAL A 273 8.98 -21.94 -7.63
CA VAL A 273 9.43 -20.93 -6.66
C VAL A 273 9.16 -19.53 -7.20
N LEU A 274 9.51 -19.27 -8.45
CA LEU A 274 9.28 -17.98 -9.10
C LEU A 274 7.78 -17.63 -9.15
N LYS A 275 6.93 -18.57 -9.57
CA LYS A 275 5.46 -18.38 -9.57
C LYS A 275 4.93 -18.07 -8.16
N SER A 276 5.45 -18.74 -7.13
CA SER A 276 5.07 -18.49 -5.74
C SER A 276 5.50 -17.10 -5.25
N GLN A 277 6.73 -16.69 -5.56
CA GLN A 277 7.30 -15.40 -5.17
C GLN A 277 6.57 -14.23 -5.84
N LEU A 278 6.21 -14.36 -7.12
CA LEU A 278 5.39 -13.34 -7.80
C LEU A 278 3.97 -13.25 -7.21
N LYS A 279 3.36 -14.39 -6.83
CA LYS A 279 2.05 -14.40 -6.15
C LYS A 279 2.12 -13.75 -4.77
N GLN A 280 3.19 -14.01 -4.03
CA GLN A 280 3.46 -13.39 -2.74
C GLN A 280 3.60 -11.88 -2.88
N PHE A 281 4.46 -11.42 -3.81
CA PHE A 281 4.64 -9.99 -4.10
C PHE A 281 3.31 -9.31 -4.47
N ALA A 282 2.50 -9.92 -5.33
CA ALA A 282 1.17 -9.40 -5.70
C ALA A 282 0.28 -9.17 -4.46
N SER A 283 0.30 -10.14 -3.54
CA SER A 283 -0.54 -10.10 -2.33
C SER A 283 -0.04 -9.03 -1.35
N GLU A 284 1.28 -8.92 -1.18
CA GLU A 284 1.92 -7.97 -0.26
C GLU A 284 1.80 -6.53 -0.75
N ILE A 285 2.00 -6.27 -2.05
CA ILE A 285 1.87 -4.92 -2.61
C ILE A 285 0.41 -4.46 -2.60
N LEU A 286 -0.54 -5.37 -2.81
CA LEU A 286 -1.97 -5.12 -2.64
C LEU A 286 -2.28 -4.75 -1.19
N ALA A 287 -1.83 -5.56 -0.22
CA ALA A 287 -2.03 -5.28 1.19
C ALA A 287 -1.34 -3.98 1.65
N TYR A 288 -0.19 -3.64 1.06
CA TYR A 288 0.49 -2.37 1.31
C TYR A 288 -0.33 -1.18 0.80
N THR A 289 -0.74 -1.20 -0.48
CA THR A 289 -1.52 -0.11 -1.09
C THR A 289 -2.87 0.09 -0.41
N ALA A 290 -3.57 -1.00 -0.06
CA ALA A 290 -4.82 -0.93 0.70
C ALA A 290 -4.66 -0.26 2.07
N ARG A 291 -3.56 -0.55 2.79
CA ARG A 291 -3.26 0.09 4.10
C ARG A 291 -2.87 1.57 3.99
N GLN A 292 -2.31 2.00 2.86
CA GLN A 292 -1.95 3.40 2.66
C GLN A 292 -3.19 4.29 2.42
N ASP A 293 -4.28 3.72 1.89
CA ASP A 293 -5.52 4.41 1.52
C ASP A 293 -5.28 5.71 0.71
N ASP A 294 -4.29 5.67 -0.20
CA ASP A 294 -3.88 6.77 -1.07
C ASP A 294 -3.88 6.30 -2.52
N TYR A 295 -4.94 6.67 -3.26
CA TYR A 295 -5.11 6.26 -4.66
C TYR A 295 -4.00 6.77 -5.57
N GLU A 296 -3.48 7.99 -5.37
CA GLU A 296 -2.44 8.55 -6.24
C GLU A 296 -1.12 7.79 -6.07
N LYS A 297 -0.72 7.50 -4.83
CA LYS A 297 0.46 6.66 -4.58
C LYS A 297 0.30 5.27 -5.16
N SER A 298 -0.90 4.69 -5.01
CA SER A 298 -1.20 3.35 -5.53
C SER A 298 -1.13 3.32 -7.06
N ILE A 299 -1.68 4.33 -7.74
CA ILE A 299 -1.59 4.49 -9.20
C ILE A 299 -0.12 4.56 -9.64
N VAL A 300 0.72 5.35 -8.96
CA VAL A 300 2.15 5.46 -9.28
C VAL A 300 2.83 4.09 -9.18
N ILE A 301 2.67 3.38 -8.06
CA ILE A 301 3.30 2.07 -7.84
C ILE A 301 2.86 1.06 -8.91
N PHE A 302 1.55 0.89 -9.13
CA PHE A 302 1.05 -0.09 -10.09
C PHE A 302 1.40 0.27 -11.54
N THR A 303 1.44 1.57 -11.88
CA THR A 303 1.88 2.02 -13.21
C THR A 303 3.37 1.75 -13.42
N GLU A 304 4.23 2.01 -12.41
CA GLU A 304 5.65 1.66 -12.49
C GLU A 304 5.86 0.14 -12.64
N ILE A 305 5.05 -0.69 -11.98
CA ILE A 305 5.08 -2.16 -12.18
C ILE A 305 4.69 -2.51 -13.62
N CYS A 306 3.63 -1.90 -14.15
CA CYS A 306 3.16 -2.14 -15.52
C CYS A 306 4.17 -1.72 -16.59
N ASP A 307 4.84 -0.59 -16.39
CA ASP A 307 5.73 0.01 -17.38
C ASP A 307 7.17 -0.54 -17.29
N GLN A 308 7.60 -1.00 -16.12
CA GLN A 308 8.98 -1.44 -15.88
C GLN A 308 9.09 -2.96 -15.70
N LEU A 309 8.38 -3.55 -14.73
CA LEU A 309 8.57 -4.96 -14.36
C LEU A 309 7.89 -5.91 -15.34
N LEU A 310 6.62 -5.67 -15.69
CA LEU A 310 5.88 -6.60 -16.58
C LEU A 310 6.56 -6.80 -17.94
N PRO A 311 7.09 -5.77 -18.62
CA PRO A 311 7.85 -5.96 -19.86
C PRO A 311 9.10 -6.79 -19.66
N LEU A 312 9.87 -6.55 -18.59
CA LEU A 312 11.08 -7.32 -18.29
C LEU A 312 10.78 -8.80 -18.04
N LEU A 313 9.73 -9.10 -17.28
CA LEU A 313 9.33 -10.49 -17.03
C LEU A 313 8.88 -11.19 -18.32
N ARG A 314 8.16 -10.46 -19.19
CA ARG A 314 7.72 -10.95 -20.50
C ARG A 314 8.90 -11.27 -21.42
N ASP A 315 9.84 -10.34 -21.54
CA ASP A 315 11.01 -10.48 -22.42
C ASP A 315 11.90 -11.65 -21.99
N LYS A 316 12.02 -11.86 -20.67
CA LYS A 316 12.73 -13.01 -20.07
C LYS A 316 11.91 -14.31 -20.07
N LYS A 317 10.65 -14.28 -20.53
CA LYS A 317 9.72 -15.43 -20.57
C LYS A 317 9.49 -16.09 -19.20
N TYR A 318 9.44 -15.29 -18.13
CA TYR A 318 9.04 -15.76 -16.80
C TYR A 318 7.51 -15.92 -16.70
N PRO A 319 6.98 -16.75 -15.78
CA PRO A 319 5.54 -16.95 -15.61
C PRO A 319 4.86 -15.75 -14.96
N TYR A 320 4.62 -14.69 -15.74
CA TYR A 320 4.19 -13.39 -15.26
C TYR A 320 2.70 -13.12 -15.45
N GLU A 321 1.97 -13.95 -16.18
CA GLU A 321 0.62 -13.67 -16.65
C GLU A 321 -0.37 -13.52 -15.49
N LEU A 322 -0.34 -14.43 -14.51
CA LEU A 322 -1.20 -14.31 -13.32
C LEU A 322 -0.83 -13.07 -12.48
N PHE A 323 0.47 -12.76 -12.38
CA PHE A 323 0.93 -11.57 -11.67
C PHE A 323 0.47 -10.29 -12.37
N ALA A 324 0.62 -10.20 -13.69
CA ALA A 324 0.14 -9.11 -14.51
C ALA A 324 -1.39 -8.94 -14.38
N PHE A 325 -2.13 -10.04 -14.35
CA PHE A 325 -3.58 -10.01 -14.15
C PHE A 325 -3.95 -9.37 -12.80
N GLU A 326 -3.30 -9.78 -11.71
CA GLU A 326 -3.55 -9.18 -10.38
C GLU A 326 -3.21 -7.69 -10.37
N VAL A 327 -2.08 -7.29 -10.97
CA VAL A 327 -1.67 -5.87 -11.06
C VAL A 327 -2.70 -5.06 -11.87
N PHE A 328 -3.12 -5.56 -13.03
CA PHE A 328 -4.12 -4.86 -13.86
C PHE A 328 -5.48 -4.79 -13.16
N LEU A 329 -5.89 -5.85 -12.46
CA LEU A 329 -7.13 -5.85 -11.70
C LEU A 329 -7.10 -4.78 -10.61
N GLN A 330 -6.02 -4.70 -9.82
CA GLN A 330 -5.88 -3.68 -8.78
C GLN A 330 -5.79 -2.26 -9.35
N LEU A 331 -5.01 -2.06 -10.40
CA LEU A 331 -4.91 -0.75 -11.05
C LEU A 331 -6.27 -0.31 -11.61
N SER A 332 -7.04 -1.22 -12.19
CA SER A 332 -8.41 -0.93 -12.66
C SER A 332 -9.33 -0.54 -11.51
N ASP A 333 -9.26 -1.24 -10.37
CA ASP A 333 -10.08 -0.95 -9.19
C ASP A 333 -9.75 0.44 -8.61
N VAL A 334 -8.46 0.79 -8.50
CA VAL A 334 -8.02 2.12 -8.05
C VAL A 334 -8.48 3.22 -9.02
N TYR A 335 -8.43 2.98 -10.34
CA TYR A 335 -8.97 3.93 -11.31
C TYR A 335 -10.48 4.10 -11.21
N LEU A 336 -11.24 3.02 -11.00
CA LEU A 336 -12.69 3.08 -10.80
C LEU A 336 -13.03 3.86 -9.52
N ARG A 337 -12.40 3.54 -8.38
CA ARG A 337 -12.63 4.25 -7.10
C ARG A 337 -12.29 5.74 -7.18
N SER A 338 -11.28 6.12 -7.97
CA SER A 338 -10.93 7.54 -8.21
C SER A 338 -11.77 8.21 -9.32
N GLY A 339 -12.69 7.48 -9.95
CA GLY A 339 -13.58 7.92 -11.03
C GLY A 339 -12.87 8.17 -12.37
N ARG A 340 -11.65 7.65 -12.55
CA ARG A 340 -10.84 7.74 -13.77
C ARG A 340 -11.24 6.66 -14.78
N SER A 341 -12.52 6.66 -15.20
CA SER A 341 -13.11 5.57 -16.00
C SER A 341 -12.41 5.34 -17.34
N CYS A 342 -11.84 6.38 -17.96
CA CYS A 342 -11.10 6.23 -19.21
C CYS A 342 -9.85 5.35 -19.02
N GLN A 343 -9.05 5.62 -17.99
CA GLN A 343 -7.88 4.83 -17.65
C GLN A 343 -8.28 3.42 -17.18
N ALA A 344 -9.33 3.31 -16.36
CA ALA A 344 -9.87 2.01 -15.95
C ALA A 344 -10.23 1.14 -17.17
N GLY A 345 -10.98 1.70 -18.13
CA GLY A 345 -11.38 0.97 -19.34
C GLY A 345 -10.19 0.52 -20.19
N GLN A 346 -9.10 1.28 -20.25
CA GLN A 346 -7.87 0.87 -20.95
C GLN A 346 -7.21 -0.34 -20.25
N VAL A 347 -7.05 -0.28 -18.93
CA VAL A 347 -6.46 -1.38 -18.14
C VAL A 347 -7.34 -2.62 -18.17
N ILE A 348 -8.66 -2.47 -18.10
CA ILE A 348 -9.62 -3.58 -18.25
C ILE A 348 -9.49 -4.22 -19.64
N SER A 349 -9.36 -3.42 -20.70
CA SER A 349 -9.13 -3.93 -22.06
C SER A 349 -7.86 -4.76 -22.16
N GLN A 350 -6.78 -4.31 -21.52
CA GLN A 350 -5.48 -5.02 -21.47
C GLN A 350 -5.58 -6.32 -20.68
N SER A 351 -6.28 -6.30 -19.54
CA SER A 351 -6.52 -7.48 -18.71
C SER A 351 -7.37 -8.54 -19.43
N LEU A 352 -8.39 -8.11 -20.19
CA LEU A 352 -9.18 -9.02 -21.02
C LEU A 352 -8.36 -9.69 -22.12
N GLU A 353 -7.42 -8.97 -22.77
CA GLU A 353 -6.47 -9.61 -23.71
C GLU A 353 -5.60 -10.64 -23.00
N LEU A 354 -5.10 -10.28 -21.81
CA LEU A 354 -4.25 -11.17 -21.02
C LEU A 354 -4.98 -12.47 -20.66
N VAL A 355 -6.26 -12.38 -20.28
CA VAL A 355 -7.10 -13.57 -20.02
C VAL A 355 -7.29 -14.40 -21.30
N LYS A 356 -7.51 -13.78 -22.47
CA LYS A 356 -7.67 -14.51 -23.75
C LYS A 356 -6.43 -15.30 -24.17
N ILE A 357 -5.23 -14.79 -23.87
CA ILE A 357 -3.96 -15.45 -24.21
C ILE A 357 -3.44 -16.36 -23.08
N SER A 358 -4.06 -16.31 -21.90
CA SER A 358 -3.72 -17.19 -20.77
C SER A 358 -4.16 -18.63 -21.03
N GLU A 359 -3.60 -19.58 -20.28
CA GLU A 359 -3.95 -21.00 -20.42
C GLU A 359 -5.46 -21.26 -20.21
N ASN A 360 -6.06 -22.16 -20.98
CA ASN A 360 -7.46 -22.55 -20.84
C ASN A 360 -7.64 -23.48 -19.61
N SER A 361 -7.53 -22.91 -18.41
CA SER A 361 -7.67 -23.63 -17.14
C SER A 361 -8.91 -23.19 -16.37
N LEU A 362 -9.41 -24.05 -15.47
CA LEU A 362 -10.56 -23.71 -14.60
C LEU A 362 -10.24 -22.52 -13.70
N GLU A 363 -9.01 -22.39 -13.24
CA GLU A 363 -8.54 -21.26 -12.42
C GLU A 363 -8.68 -19.93 -13.16
N ASN A 364 -8.46 -19.91 -14.48
CA ASN A 364 -8.60 -18.70 -15.30
C ASN A 364 -10.07 -18.32 -15.59
N LEU A 365 -11.04 -19.21 -15.36
CA LEU A 365 -12.45 -18.85 -15.36
C LEU A 365 -12.77 -17.82 -14.27
N PHE A 366 -12.17 -17.97 -13.08
CA PHE A 366 -12.35 -17.00 -11.99
C PHE A 366 -11.67 -15.66 -12.28
N SER A 367 -10.55 -15.67 -13.01
CA SER A 367 -9.92 -14.45 -13.52
C SER A 367 -10.86 -13.71 -14.50
N LEU A 368 -11.53 -14.44 -15.40
CA LEU A 368 -12.52 -13.87 -16.32
C LEU A 368 -13.70 -13.24 -15.55
N TYR A 369 -14.20 -13.90 -14.51
CA TYR A 369 -15.24 -13.35 -13.65
C TYR A 369 -14.78 -12.03 -13.00
N ARG A 370 -13.64 -12.04 -12.31
CA ARG A 370 -13.13 -10.86 -11.57
C ARG A 370 -12.95 -9.64 -12.46
N ILE A 371 -12.49 -9.84 -13.71
CA ILE A 371 -12.35 -8.71 -14.63
C ILE A 371 -13.69 -8.26 -15.22
N LYS A 372 -14.64 -9.17 -15.43
CA LYS A 372 -16.00 -8.81 -15.87
C LYS A 372 -16.78 -8.05 -14.79
N GLU A 373 -16.56 -8.35 -13.51
CA GLU A 373 -17.06 -7.54 -12.39
C GLU A 373 -16.59 -6.08 -12.53
N LYS A 374 -15.27 -5.86 -12.72
CA LYS A 374 -14.73 -4.50 -12.93
C LYS A 374 -15.25 -3.85 -14.21
N LEU A 375 -15.50 -4.63 -15.26
CA LEU A 375 -16.13 -4.13 -16.48
C LEU A 375 -17.57 -3.66 -16.24
N ALA A 376 -18.36 -4.34 -15.40
CA ALA A 376 -19.68 -3.85 -15.02
C ALA A 376 -19.59 -2.56 -14.20
N VAL A 377 -18.67 -2.46 -13.24
CA VAL A 377 -18.46 -1.22 -12.49
C VAL A 377 -18.07 -0.07 -13.44
N PHE A 378 -17.17 -0.32 -14.40
CA PHE A 378 -16.84 0.64 -15.46
C PHE A 378 -18.09 1.09 -16.24
N TYR A 379 -18.96 0.15 -16.63
CA TYR A 379 -20.19 0.48 -17.34
C TYR A 379 -21.14 1.29 -16.47
N ILE A 380 -21.30 0.96 -15.19
CA ILE A 380 -22.13 1.72 -14.25
C ILE A 380 -21.59 3.15 -14.07
N ASP A 381 -20.29 3.28 -13.78
CA ASP A 381 -19.62 4.57 -13.58
C ASP A 381 -19.61 5.46 -14.83
N SER A 382 -19.82 4.86 -16.01
CA SER A 382 -19.93 5.58 -17.28
C SER A 382 -21.37 5.75 -17.77
N GLY A 383 -22.39 5.39 -16.97
CA GLY A 383 -23.80 5.56 -17.31
C GLY A 383 -24.35 4.54 -18.32
N GLN A 384 -23.65 3.41 -18.52
CA GLN A 384 -24.01 2.33 -19.45
C GLN A 384 -24.72 1.19 -18.69
N TYR A 385 -25.79 1.53 -17.97
CA TYR A 385 -26.43 0.63 -17.01
C TYR A 385 -26.98 -0.64 -17.66
N LYS A 386 -27.48 -0.56 -18.90
CA LYS A 386 -28.00 -1.71 -19.65
C LYS A 386 -26.90 -2.71 -19.95
N LYS A 387 -25.73 -2.25 -20.42
CA LYS A 387 -24.59 -3.17 -20.62
C LYS A 387 -24.16 -3.87 -19.34
N ALA A 388 -24.11 -3.13 -18.24
CA ALA A 388 -23.76 -3.70 -16.94
C ALA A 388 -24.76 -4.78 -16.50
N SER A 389 -26.06 -4.52 -16.63
CA SER A 389 -27.09 -5.49 -16.22
C SER A 389 -27.09 -6.73 -17.11
N HIS A 390 -26.95 -6.60 -18.43
CA HIS A 390 -26.86 -7.75 -19.33
C HIS A 390 -25.59 -8.59 -19.04
N LEU A 391 -24.44 -7.93 -18.86
CA LEU A 391 -23.18 -8.62 -18.54
C LEU A 391 -23.29 -9.44 -17.24
N MET A 392 -23.93 -8.88 -16.21
CA MET A 392 -24.10 -9.56 -14.93
C MET A 392 -25.18 -10.64 -14.97
N ALA A 393 -26.29 -10.43 -15.71
CA ALA A 393 -27.31 -11.46 -15.92
C ALA A 393 -26.75 -12.70 -16.64
N ASP A 394 -25.88 -12.50 -17.64
CA ASP A 394 -25.19 -13.61 -18.33
C ASP A 394 -24.30 -14.40 -17.36
N LEU A 395 -23.53 -13.70 -16.51
CA LEU A 395 -22.69 -14.35 -15.49
C LEU A 395 -23.51 -15.05 -14.41
N HIS A 396 -24.64 -14.48 -14.02
CA HIS A 396 -25.57 -15.08 -13.07
C HIS A 396 -26.03 -16.43 -13.61
N ALA A 397 -26.53 -16.49 -14.84
CA ALA A 397 -26.97 -17.74 -15.45
C ALA A 397 -25.86 -18.81 -15.44
N ILE A 398 -24.62 -18.44 -15.80
CA ILE A 398 -23.46 -19.34 -15.79
C ILE A 398 -23.17 -19.87 -14.39
N PHE A 399 -23.12 -19.02 -13.37
CA PHE A 399 -22.85 -19.46 -12.00
C PHE A 399 -23.94 -20.39 -11.47
N LYS A 400 -25.21 -20.06 -11.72
CA LYS A 400 -26.34 -20.88 -11.31
C LYS A 400 -26.25 -22.28 -11.92
N GLU A 401 -26.07 -22.36 -13.24
CA GLU A 401 -25.91 -23.63 -13.94
C GLU A 401 -24.69 -24.42 -13.45
N LEU A 402 -23.57 -23.75 -13.16
CA LEU A 402 -22.36 -24.39 -12.65
C LEU A 402 -22.59 -25.00 -11.26
N LEU A 403 -23.22 -24.26 -10.34
CA LEU A 403 -23.48 -24.75 -8.98
C LEU A 403 -24.49 -25.90 -8.99
N ASP A 404 -25.54 -25.79 -9.79
CA ASP A 404 -26.54 -26.84 -9.97
C ASP A 404 -25.91 -28.11 -10.55
N LEU A 405 -25.04 -27.97 -11.56
CA LEU A 405 -24.32 -29.09 -12.17
C LEU A 405 -23.42 -29.81 -11.15
N LEU A 406 -22.71 -29.07 -10.30
CA LEU A 406 -21.86 -29.66 -9.26
C LEU A 406 -22.68 -30.44 -8.23
N LEU A 407 -23.84 -29.91 -7.83
CA LEU A 407 -24.75 -30.59 -6.91
C LEU A 407 -25.45 -31.81 -7.52
N ALA A 408 -25.49 -31.94 -8.85
CA ALA A 408 -26.06 -33.11 -9.52
C ALA A 408 -25.23 -34.39 -9.31
N TYR A 409 -23.97 -34.29 -8.85
CA TYR A 409 -23.12 -35.45 -8.57
C TYR A 409 -23.30 -35.93 -7.13
N ASP A 410 -23.71 -37.20 -6.96
CA ASP A 410 -23.90 -37.84 -5.64
C ASP A 410 -22.70 -37.69 -4.71
N SER A 411 -21.47 -37.77 -5.26
CA SER A 411 -20.25 -37.61 -4.47
C SER A 411 -20.09 -36.24 -3.84
N ILE A 412 -20.73 -35.19 -4.39
CA ILE A 412 -20.74 -33.83 -3.84
C ILE A 412 -21.97 -33.63 -2.97
N SER A 413 -23.17 -33.99 -3.47
CA SER A 413 -24.43 -33.76 -2.75
C SER A 413 -24.55 -34.56 -1.45
N ASN A 414 -23.84 -35.69 -1.32
CA ASN A 414 -23.73 -36.43 -0.07
C ASN A 414 -23.02 -35.64 1.05
N TYR A 415 -22.19 -34.65 0.72
CA TYR A 415 -21.48 -33.81 1.69
C TYR A 415 -22.06 -32.38 1.76
N PHE A 416 -22.61 -31.87 0.66
CA PHE A 416 -23.10 -30.50 0.55
C PHE A 416 -24.55 -30.50 0.07
N GLN A 417 -25.49 -30.12 0.94
CA GLN A 417 -26.91 -29.97 0.59
C GLN A 417 -27.18 -28.76 -0.32
N SER A 418 -26.29 -27.76 -0.27
CA SER A 418 -26.31 -26.57 -1.11
C SER A 418 -24.87 -26.05 -1.26
N LEU A 419 -24.56 -25.43 -2.39
CA LEU A 419 -23.29 -24.73 -2.59
C LEU A 419 -23.53 -23.21 -2.52
N LYS A 420 -22.61 -22.54 -1.83
CA LYS A 420 -22.58 -21.08 -1.70
C LYS A 420 -21.33 -20.55 -2.40
N SER A 421 -21.43 -19.36 -2.98
CA SER A 421 -20.29 -18.71 -3.64
C SER A 421 -20.36 -17.20 -3.45
N GLU A 422 -19.31 -16.63 -2.85
CA GLU A 422 -19.14 -15.18 -2.75
C GLU A 422 -19.14 -14.52 -4.12
N TYR A 423 -18.46 -15.13 -5.11
CA TYR A 423 -18.48 -14.65 -6.49
C TYR A 423 -19.89 -14.62 -7.09
N TYR A 424 -20.72 -15.62 -6.79
CA TYR A 424 -22.11 -15.60 -7.24
C TYR A 424 -22.92 -14.50 -6.53
N GLY A 425 -22.71 -14.33 -5.23
CA GLY A 425 -23.28 -13.22 -4.45
C GLY A 425 -22.94 -11.86 -5.05
N ASP A 426 -21.66 -11.63 -5.37
CA ASP A 426 -21.16 -10.40 -5.98
C ASP A 426 -21.76 -10.14 -7.38
N VAL A 427 -21.92 -11.17 -8.22
CA VAL A 427 -22.62 -11.05 -9.51
C VAL A 427 -24.04 -10.52 -9.31
N LEU A 428 -24.80 -11.16 -8.42
CA LEU A 428 -26.17 -10.75 -8.12
C LEU A 428 -26.20 -9.32 -7.56
N CYS A 429 -25.25 -8.98 -6.70
CA CYS A 429 -25.08 -7.67 -6.10
C CYS A 429 -24.85 -6.59 -7.18
N MET A 430 -23.97 -6.85 -8.15
CA MET A 430 -23.71 -5.94 -9.26
C MET A 430 -24.86 -5.87 -10.28
N GLU A 431 -25.55 -6.98 -10.52
CA GLU A 431 -26.77 -7.00 -11.33
C GLU A 431 -27.84 -6.09 -10.71
N ILE A 432 -28.12 -6.28 -9.42
CA ILE A 432 -29.02 -5.41 -8.64
C ILE A 432 -28.59 -3.96 -8.74
N TYR A 433 -27.31 -3.66 -8.50
CA TYR A 433 -26.80 -2.29 -8.50
C TYR A 433 -27.02 -1.61 -9.86
N SER A 434 -26.73 -2.31 -10.97
CA SER A 434 -26.96 -1.80 -12.32
C SER A 434 -28.46 -1.58 -12.64
N LEU A 435 -29.34 -2.45 -12.15
CA LEU A 435 -30.79 -2.33 -12.36
C LEU A 435 -31.38 -1.20 -11.53
N LEU A 436 -30.87 -0.91 -10.33
CA LEU A 436 -31.32 0.20 -9.48
C LEU A 436 -31.16 1.57 -10.16
N PHE A 437 -30.27 1.71 -11.13
CA PHE A 437 -30.10 2.91 -11.95
C PHE A 437 -31.08 2.98 -13.15
N GLN A 438 -31.79 1.90 -13.42
CA GLN A 438 -32.78 1.80 -14.48
C GLN A 438 -34.23 1.91 -13.96
N ALA A 439 -34.41 2.25 -12.68
CA ALA A 439 -35.72 2.31 -12.01
C ALA A 439 -36.74 3.26 -12.67
N GLN A 440 -36.28 4.22 -13.48
CA GLN A 440 -37.12 5.17 -14.20
C GLN A 440 -37.48 4.71 -15.63
N GLN A 441 -37.04 3.53 -16.06
CA GLN A 441 -37.34 2.99 -17.39
C GLN A 441 -38.66 2.21 -17.39
N GLU A 442 -39.38 2.23 -18.51
CA GLU A 442 -40.72 1.63 -18.64
C GLU A 442 -40.73 0.10 -18.47
N ASP A 443 -39.62 -0.57 -18.76
CA ASP A 443 -39.44 -2.02 -18.67
C ASP A 443 -38.94 -2.51 -17.30
N PHE A 444 -38.73 -1.59 -16.35
CA PHE A 444 -38.23 -1.92 -15.01
C PHE A 444 -39.24 -2.73 -14.19
N LYS A 445 -38.77 -3.86 -13.62
CA LYS A 445 -39.59 -4.76 -12.80
C LYS A 445 -39.03 -4.90 -11.39
N LEU A 446 -39.65 -4.23 -10.43
CA LEU A 446 -39.22 -4.20 -9.03
C LEU A 446 -39.16 -5.60 -8.40
N GLU A 447 -40.13 -6.48 -8.72
CA GLU A 447 -40.20 -7.86 -8.24
C GLU A 447 -38.98 -8.69 -8.67
N THR A 448 -38.41 -8.38 -9.84
CA THR A 448 -37.22 -9.09 -10.33
C THR A 448 -36.02 -8.81 -9.42
N ILE A 449 -35.83 -7.56 -9.04
CA ILE A 449 -34.71 -7.13 -8.20
C ILE A 449 -34.88 -7.61 -6.76
N ILE A 450 -36.10 -7.63 -6.24
CA ILE A 450 -36.39 -8.22 -4.92
C ILE A 450 -35.96 -9.68 -4.90
N ARG A 451 -36.34 -10.46 -5.93
CA ARG A 451 -35.98 -11.88 -6.02
C ARG A 451 -34.47 -12.09 -6.17
N LEU A 452 -33.78 -11.28 -6.97
CA LEU A 452 -32.31 -11.29 -7.07
C LEU A 452 -31.67 -10.99 -5.71
N SER A 453 -32.22 -10.03 -4.98
CA SER A 453 -31.73 -9.68 -3.65
C SER A 453 -31.92 -10.81 -2.65
N ASP A 454 -33.08 -11.47 -2.65
CA ASP A 454 -33.37 -12.59 -1.75
C ASP A 454 -32.47 -13.80 -2.05
N GLU A 455 -32.17 -14.04 -3.33
CA GLU A 455 -31.21 -15.06 -3.77
C GLU A 455 -29.78 -14.71 -3.34
N GLY A 456 -29.34 -13.46 -3.54
CA GLY A 456 -27.99 -13.01 -3.17
C GLY A 456 -27.71 -13.06 -1.67
N LEU A 457 -28.71 -12.75 -0.83
CA LEU A 457 -28.59 -12.87 0.64
C LEU A 457 -28.29 -14.30 1.10
N GLN A 458 -28.57 -15.31 0.28
CA GLN A 458 -28.32 -16.72 0.61
C GLN A 458 -26.92 -17.20 0.18
N GLN A 459 -26.22 -16.44 -0.68
CA GLN A 459 -24.96 -16.87 -1.28
C GLN A 459 -23.72 -16.62 -0.42
N TYR A 460 -23.77 -15.64 0.48
CA TYR A 460 -22.59 -15.31 1.29
C TYR A 460 -22.38 -16.33 2.43
N PRO A 461 -21.11 -16.70 2.72
CA PRO A 461 -20.77 -17.53 3.87
C PRO A 461 -21.00 -16.78 5.19
N SER A 462 -20.90 -17.46 6.33
CA SER A 462 -21.33 -16.96 7.64
C SER A 462 -20.55 -15.75 8.21
N PHE A 463 -19.70 -15.10 7.43
CA PHE A 463 -18.96 -13.91 7.84
C PHE A 463 -19.84 -12.65 7.62
N PRO A 464 -20.09 -11.83 8.66
CA PRO A 464 -21.05 -10.73 8.56
C PRO A 464 -20.69 -9.63 7.53
N GLY A 465 -19.40 -9.35 7.32
CA GLY A 465 -18.93 -8.24 6.48
C GLY A 465 -19.35 -8.33 5.01
N GLU A 466 -19.52 -9.53 4.46
CA GLU A 466 -19.93 -9.71 3.06
C GLU A 466 -21.40 -9.30 2.81
N LEU A 467 -22.24 -9.32 3.85
CA LEU A 467 -23.65 -8.94 3.75
C LEU A 467 -23.90 -7.44 3.83
N GLU A 468 -22.92 -6.65 4.29
CA GLU A 468 -23.07 -5.21 4.49
C GLU A 468 -23.53 -4.51 3.20
N ARG A 469 -22.77 -4.66 2.10
CA ARG A 469 -23.07 -4.01 0.81
C ARG A 469 -24.41 -4.47 0.24
N HIS A 470 -24.70 -5.76 0.35
CA HIS A 470 -25.95 -6.32 -0.16
C HIS A 470 -27.17 -5.77 0.61
N ARG A 471 -27.06 -5.63 1.94
CA ARG A 471 -28.10 -5.02 2.79
C ARG A 471 -28.27 -3.52 2.49
N GLN A 472 -27.19 -2.79 2.19
CA GLN A 472 -27.28 -1.41 1.71
C GLN A 472 -28.04 -1.29 0.39
N TYR A 473 -27.82 -2.20 -0.57
CA TYR A 473 -28.63 -2.24 -1.80
C TYR A 473 -30.08 -2.65 -1.52
N ARG A 474 -30.31 -3.58 -0.59
CA ARG A 474 -31.67 -3.94 -0.17
C ARG A 474 -32.43 -2.75 0.43
N SER A 475 -31.76 -1.94 1.24
CA SER A 475 -32.31 -0.66 1.73
C SER A 475 -32.81 0.22 0.57
N ARG A 476 -32.03 0.33 -0.52
CA ARG A 476 -32.43 1.09 -1.71
C ARG A 476 -33.59 0.46 -2.48
N ILE A 477 -33.70 -0.87 -2.52
CA ILE A 477 -34.85 -1.56 -3.14
C ILE A 477 -36.15 -1.23 -2.38
N GLU A 478 -36.13 -1.20 -1.04
CA GLU A 478 -37.32 -0.83 -0.25
C GLU A 478 -37.73 0.64 -0.48
N LEU A 479 -36.78 1.55 -0.75
CA LEU A 479 -37.13 2.91 -1.17
C LEU A 479 -37.89 2.96 -2.50
N LEU A 480 -37.57 2.07 -3.45
CA LEU A 480 -38.35 1.95 -4.69
C LEU A 480 -39.77 1.43 -4.44
N ARG A 481 -39.97 0.64 -3.38
CA ARG A 481 -41.29 0.23 -2.89
C ARG A 481 -42.04 1.34 -2.14
N LYS A 482 -41.42 2.51 -2.00
CA LYS A 482 -41.94 3.64 -1.22
C LYS A 482 -42.15 3.29 0.25
N ASP A 483 -41.21 2.52 0.82
CA ASP A 483 -41.15 2.20 2.24
C ASP A 483 -39.83 2.69 2.86
N ALA A 484 -39.81 3.96 3.27
CA ALA A 484 -38.64 4.57 3.91
C ALA A 484 -38.26 3.94 5.26
N LYS A 485 -39.22 3.37 5.99
CA LYS A 485 -38.95 2.71 7.28
C LYS A 485 -38.26 1.38 7.07
N ALA A 486 -38.80 0.52 6.19
CA ALA A 486 -38.14 -0.73 5.81
C ALA A 486 -36.74 -0.48 5.22
N ALA A 487 -36.59 0.57 4.40
CA ALA A 487 -35.28 0.97 3.90
C ALA A 487 -34.29 1.28 5.02
N LEU A 488 -34.69 2.04 6.05
CA LEU A 488 -33.81 2.33 7.18
C LEU A 488 -33.50 1.09 8.01
N HIS A 489 -34.47 0.19 8.23
CA HIS A 489 -34.20 -1.08 8.91
C HIS A 489 -33.11 -1.90 8.20
N TRP A 490 -33.17 -2.03 6.87
CA TRP A 490 -32.12 -2.73 6.13
C TRP A 490 -30.75 -2.04 6.21
N LEU A 491 -30.73 -0.70 6.25
CA LEU A 491 -29.48 0.05 6.44
C LEU A 491 -28.92 -0.16 7.86
N ILE A 492 -29.77 -0.26 8.87
CA ILE A 492 -29.41 -0.60 10.26
C ILE A 492 -28.86 -2.03 10.33
N LEU A 493 -29.50 -2.99 9.67
CA LEU A 493 -28.97 -4.36 9.59
C LEU A 493 -27.63 -4.42 8.87
N ALA A 494 -27.33 -3.50 7.96
CA ALA A 494 -26.05 -3.49 7.25
C ALA A 494 -24.86 -3.23 8.18
N ILE A 495 -25.02 -2.51 9.30
CA ILE A 495 -23.95 -2.26 10.29
C ILE A 495 -23.91 -3.33 11.40
N ASP A 496 -24.49 -4.51 11.14
CA ASP A 496 -24.69 -5.59 12.11
C ASP A 496 -25.34 -5.15 13.43
N TYR A 497 -26.22 -4.16 13.34
CA TYR A 497 -27.10 -3.80 14.43
C TYR A 497 -28.35 -4.66 14.36
N ASP A 498 -28.43 -5.67 15.25
CA ASP A 498 -29.61 -6.53 15.37
C ASP A 498 -30.80 -5.73 15.91
N HIS A 499 -31.58 -5.19 14.99
CA HIS A 499 -32.80 -4.44 15.24
C HIS A 499 -33.95 -5.09 14.48
N ARG A 500 -34.98 -5.54 15.21
CA ARG A 500 -36.10 -6.26 14.59
C ARG A 500 -36.89 -5.36 13.65
N MET A 501 -37.30 -5.90 12.50
CA MET A 501 -38.05 -5.19 11.45
C MET A 501 -39.40 -4.61 11.92
N ASP A 502 -40.00 -5.18 12.96
CA ASP A 502 -41.28 -4.75 13.53
C ASP A 502 -41.12 -3.73 14.67
N SER A 503 -39.87 -3.42 15.08
CA SER A 503 -39.59 -2.43 16.12
C SER A 503 -39.83 -1.01 15.61
N GLU A 504 -40.25 -0.12 16.50
CA GLU A 504 -40.33 1.31 16.19
C GLU A 504 -38.93 1.92 16.03
N ILE A 505 -38.77 2.79 15.02
CA ILE A 505 -37.55 3.59 14.83
C ILE A 505 -37.79 4.97 15.43
N ASP A 506 -37.18 5.23 16.58
CA ASP A 506 -37.17 6.52 17.25
C ASP A 506 -35.80 7.21 17.16
N GLU A 507 -35.66 8.38 17.79
CA GLU A 507 -34.41 9.13 17.82
C GLU A 507 -33.26 8.31 18.44
N VAL A 508 -33.53 7.46 19.44
CA VAL A 508 -32.51 6.67 20.15
C VAL A 508 -31.94 5.60 19.23
N VAL A 509 -32.78 4.89 18.48
CA VAL A 509 -32.35 3.90 17.48
C VAL A 509 -31.47 4.55 16.42
N ILE A 510 -31.85 5.75 15.95
CA ILE A 510 -31.07 6.50 14.96
C ILE A 510 -29.72 6.94 15.54
N GLN A 511 -29.66 7.40 16.79
CA GLN A 511 -28.38 7.73 17.43
C GLN A 511 -27.49 6.49 17.58
N ASP A 512 -28.02 5.35 18.05
CA ASP A 512 -27.21 4.11 18.20
C ASP A 512 -26.68 3.60 16.86
N PHE A 513 -27.48 3.73 15.79
CA PHE A 513 -27.01 3.46 14.43
C PHE A 513 -25.80 4.32 14.07
N TRP A 514 -25.85 5.63 14.31
CA TRP A 514 -24.74 6.53 14.01
C TRP A 514 -23.53 6.34 14.91
N ASP A 515 -23.73 6.00 16.20
CA ASP A 515 -22.66 5.63 17.13
C ASP A 515 -21.88 4.41 16.63
N ARG A 516 -22.55 3.46 15.98
CA ARG A 516 -21.92 2.27 15.38
C ARG A 516 -21.19 2.62 14.09
N VAL A 517 -21.79 3.45 13.24
CA VAL A 517 -21.13 3.94 12.02
C VAL A 517 -19.85 4.71 12.37
N GLU A 518 -19.88 5.57 13.39
CA GLU A 518 -18.69 6.32 13.83
C GLU A 518 -17.52 5.41 14.25
N ARG A 519 -17.80 4.20 14.75
CA ARG A 519 -16.79 3.20 15.16
C ARG A 519 -16.18 2.41 13.99
N GLN A 520 -16.64 2.62 12.77
CA GLN A 520 -16.06 1.97 11.58
C GLN A 520 -14.59 2.35 11.37
N GLU A 521 -13.83 1.44 10.78
CA GLU A 521 -12.37 1.60 10.63
C GLU A 521 -11.99 2.77 9.71
N THR A 522 -12.80 3.05 8.68
CA THR A 522 -12.47 4.04 7.65
C THR A 522 -13.54 5.11 7.50
N THR A 523 -13.11 6.35 7.28
CA THR A 523 -14.02 7.49 7.01
C THR A 523 -14.84 7.28 5.73
N ILE A 524 -14.31 6.58 4.73
CA ILE A 524 -15.05 6.35 3.49
C ILE A 524 -16.25 5.43 3.69
N SER A 525 -16.13 4.37 4.51
CA SER A 525 -17.27 3.53 4.89
C SER A 525 -18.38 4.36 5.54
N GLN A 526 -18.01 5.24 6.47
CA GLN A 526 -18.96 6.15 7.15
C GLN A 526 -19.71 7.05 6.15
N GLN A 527 -19.03 7.55 5.12
CA GLN A 527 -19.64 8.39 4.09
C GLN A 527 -20.65 7.63 3.21
N PHE A 528 -20.42 6.33 2.94
CA PHE A 528 -21.40 5.51 2.22
C PHE A 528 -22.69 5.31 3.03
N TYR A 529 -22.60 5.13 4.35
CA TYR A 529 -23.80 5.14 5.21
C TYR A 529 -24.53 6.49 5.17
N ALA A 530 -23.80 7.61 5.18
CA ALA A 530 -24.38 8.95 4.99
C ALA A 530 -25.05 9.12 3.62
N MET A 531 -24.51 8.51 2.56
CA MET A 531 -25.12 8.52 1.23
C MET A 531 -26.49 7.85 1.24
N TYR A 532 -26.59 6.61 1.76
CA TYR A 532 -27.87 5.89 1.83
C TYR A 532 -28.84 6.53 2.82
N TYR A 533 -28.38 6.93 4.00
CA TYR A 533 -29.24 7.57 5.00
C TYR A 533 -29.82 8.89 4.50
N SER A 534 -29.00 9.77 3.91
CA SER A 534 -29.49 11.04 3.35
C SER A 534 -30.47 10.83 2.19
N LEU A 535 -30.30 9.75 1.43
CA LEU A 535 -31.23 9.35 0.39
C LEU A 535 -32.59 8.95 0.99
N ILE A 536 -32.59 8.07 2.00
CA ILE A 536 -33.83 7.67 2.72
C ILE A 536 -34.54 8.90 3.28
N MET A 537 -33.80 9.78 3.95
CA MET A 537 -34.32 11.04 4.50
C MET A 537 -35.00 11.90 3.42
N THR A 538 -34.38 12.02 2.25
CA THR A 538 -34.93 12.85 1.17
C THR A 538 -36.17 12.23 0.53
N GLU A 539 -36.19 10.91 0.31
CA GLU A 539 -37.35 10.21 -0.26
C GLU A 539 -38.52 10.15 0.75
N ALA A 540 -38.22 10.12 2.04
CA ALA A 540 -39.21 10.18 3.11
C ALA A 540 -40.02 11.49 3.07
N CYS A 541 -39.47 12.62 2.62
CA CYS A 541 -40.22 13.87 2.47
C CYS A 541 -41.50 13.73 1.62
N GLN A 542 -41.52 12.77 0.68
CA GLN A 542 -42.67 12.52 -0.19
C GLN A 542 -43.65 11.48 0.40
N GLN A 543 -43.23 10.69 1.39
CA GLN A 543 -43.97 9.55 1.94
C GLN A 543 -44.50 9.85 3.35
N ASP A 544 -43.61 10.33 4.22
CA ASP A 544 -43.83 10.63 5.63
C ASP A 544 -42.89 11.78 6.05
N ILE A 545 -43.41 13.01 6.00
CA ILE A 545 -42.63 14.23 6.29
C ILE A 545 -42.14 14.29 7.73
N GLU A 546 -42.90 13.73 8.68
CA GLU A 546 -42.51 13.73 10.10
C GLU A 546 -41.37 12.74 10.34
N PHE A 547 -41.40 11.59 9.67
CA PHE A 547 -40.26 10.67 9.67
C PHE A 547 -39.01 11.31 9.02
N ALA A 548 -39.16 12.04 7.91
CA ALA A 548 -38.03 12.76 7.30
C ALA A 548 -37.40 13.79 8.26
N LYS A 549 -38.23 14.56 8.98
CA LYS A 549 -37.77 15.52 9.99
C LYS A 549 -37.10 14.84 11.18
N LEU A 550 -37.60 13.69 11.64
CA LEU A 550 -36.97 12.87 12.67
C LEU A 550 -35.55 12.46 12.24
N LEU A 551 -35.42 11.93 11.03
CA LEU A 551 -34.12 11.51 10.48
C LEU A 551 -33.14 12.67 10.36
N TYR A 552 -33.59 13.81 9.86
CA TYR A 552 -32.78 15.02 9.75
C TYR A 552 -32.32 15.51 11.13
N THR A 553 -33.26 15.64 12.07
CA THR A 553 -33.01 16.19 13.41
C THR A 553 -32.04 15.31 14.19
N ALA A 554 -32.26 13.99 14.17
CA ALA A 554 -31.38 13.03 14.84
C ALA A 554 -29.95 13.09 14.25
N PHE A 555 -29.82 13.10 12.92
CA PHE A 555 -28.51 13.15 12.30
C PHE A 555 -27.75 14.46 12.58
N VAL A 556 -28.41 15.62 12.49
CA VAL A 556 -27.78 16.92 12.77
C VAL A 556 -27.33 17.06 14.24
N LYS A 557 -28.04 16.41 15.17
CA LYS A 557 -27.64 16.38 16.59
C LYS A 557 -26.43 15.47 16.85
N HIS A 558 -26.20 14.45 16.01
CA HIS A 558 -25.13 13.49 16.21
C HIS A 558 -23.74 14.12 15.92
N PRO A 559 -22.69 13.84 16.71
CA PRO A 559 -21.34 14.39 16.49
C PRO A 559 -20.77 14.17 15.08
N ILE A 560 -21.03 13.00 14.48
CA ILE A 560 -20.59 12.65 13.11
C ILE A 560 -21.03 13.65 12.04
N TYR A 561 -22.16 14.35 12.24
CA TYR A 561 -22.58 15.40 11.32
C TYR A 561 -21.56 16.55 11.28
N GLN A 562 -21.02 16.94 12.43
CA GLN A 562 -19.96 17.95 12.44
C GLN A 562 -18.70 17.44 11.73
N GLU A 563 -18.38 16.15 11.81
CA GLU A 563 -17.22 15.59 11.11
C GLU A 563 -17.37 15.66 9.59
N PHE A 564 -18.56 15.38 9.05
CA PHE A 564 -18.81 15.47 7.61
C PHE A 564 -18.97 16.90 7.08
N PHE A 565 -19.51 17.81 7.89
CA PHE A 565 -19.95 19.14 7.43
C PHE A 565 -19.16 20.33 8.00
N SER A 566 -18.31 20.14 9.01
CA SER A 566 -17.51 21.22 9.61
C SER A 566 -16.04 21.16 9.19
N PHE A 567 -15.56 22.23 8.56
CA PHE A 567 -14.22 22.31 7.97
C PHE A 567 -13.11 22.72 8.97
N HIS A 568 -13.43 23.03 10.23
CA HIS A 568 -12.59 23.96 11.03
C HIS A 568 -12.23 23.55 12.47
N LYS A 569 -12.46 22.31 12.90
CA LYS A 569 -11.86 21.85 14.16
C LYS A 569 -10.98 20.64 13.91
N ARG A 570 -9.67 20.90 13.82
CA ARG A 570 -8.63 19.88 14.04
C ARG A 570 -8.87 19.27 15.42
N ASN A 571 -9.63 18.19 15.47
CA ASN A 571 -9.77 17.42 16.69
C ASN A 571 -8.46 16.64 16.85
N LYS A 572 -7.58 17.10 17.74
CA LYS A 572 -6.29 16.43 18.03
C LYS A 572 -6.46 15.04 18.68
N LEU A 573 -7.70 14.62 18.94
CA LEU A 573 -8.05 13.40 19.66
C LEU A 573 -8.47 12.24 18.75
N THR A 574 -8.85 12.49 17.49
CA THR A 574 -9.05 11.41 16.54
C THR A 574 -7.70 11.03 15.94
N LYS A 575 -7.28 9.76 16.12
CA LYS A 575 -6.12 9.13 15.46
C LYS A 575 -6.32 8.98 13.93
N LEU A 576 -7.27 9.72 13.35
CA LEU A 576 -7.60 9.65 11.94
C LEU A 576 -6.56 10.45 11.15
N VAL A 577 -5.99 9.76 10.17
CA VAL A 577 -5.05 10.27 9.17
C VAL A 577 -5.57 11.59 8.59
N ASN A 578 -4.68 12.58 8.46
CA ASN A 578 -4.89 13.92 7.88
C ASN A 578 -6.15 14.07 7.00
N THR A 579 -7.22 14.62 7.58
CA THR A 579 -8.51 14.91 6.94
C THR A 579 -8.45 16.02 5.87
N GLU A 580 -7.30 16.66 5.64
CA GLU A 580 -7.13 17.67 4.59
C GLU A 580 -7.28 17.09 3.16
N LYS A 581 -7.30 15.75 3.00
CA LYS A 581 -7.31 15.09 1.68
C LYS A 581 -8.60 14.37 1.26
N ILE A 582 -9.57 14.09 2.14
CA ILE A 582 -10.68 13.18 1.83
C ILE A 582 -12.00 13.94 1.60
N PHE A 583 -12.12 14.63 0.46
CA PHE A 583 -13.44 14.93 -0.14
C PHE A 583 -13.46 14.21 -1.48
N TYR A 584 -13.80 12.93 -1.44
CA TYR A 584 -14.03 12.07 -2.60
C TYR A 584 -15.50 11.60 -2.59
N HIS A 585 -15.88 10.83 -3.60
CA HIS A 585 -17.13 10.06 -3.62
C HIS A 585 -17.29 9.28 -2.31
N PRO A 586 -18.47 9.27 -1.65
CA PRO A 586 -19.79 9.70 -2.15
C PRO A 586 -20.31 11.05 -1.65
N MET A 587 -19.46 11.95 -1.12
CA MET A 587 -19.94 13.19 -0.49
C MET A 587 -20.73 14.14 -1.42
N GLU A 588 -20.48 14.11 -2.73
CA GLU A 588 -21.29 14.86 -3.69
C GLU A 588 -22.76 14.43 -3.69
N ILE A 589 -23.02 13.13 -3.51
CA ILE A 589 -24.38 12.58 -3.43
C ILE A 589 -25.01 12.94 -2.10
N VAL A 590 -24.25 12.89 -1.00
CA VAL A 590 -24.71 13.34 0.32
C VAL A 590 -25.17 14.80 0.24
N TYR A 591 -24.31 15.70 -0.25
CA TYR A 591 -24.68 17.11 -0.42
C TYR A 591 -25.88 17.30 -1.34
N TRP A 592 -25.97 16.53 -2.43
CA TRP A 592 -27.13 16.59 -3.33
C TRP A 592 -28.43 16.16 -2.64
N ASN A 593 -28.41 15.08 -1.85
CA ASN A 593 -29.58 14.63 -1.08
C ASN A 593 -30.02 15.71 -0.07
N PHE A 594 -29.08 16.29 0.67
CA PHE A 594 -29.39 17.43 1.54
C PHE A 594 -29.97 18.62 0.78
N ALA A 595 -29.44 18.95 -0.40
CA ALA A 595 -29.96 20.02 -1.23
C ALA A 595 -31.42 19.77 -1.63
N ASN A 596 -31.76 18.52 -1.96
CA ASN A 596 -33.13 18.11 -2.30
C ASN A 596 -34.06 18.16 -1.08
N TYR A 597 -33.62 17.66 0.08
CA TYR A 597 -34.35 17.78 1.34
C TYR A 597 -34.68 19.24 1.66
N TYR A 598 -33.68 20.14 1.64
CA TYR A 598 -33.90 21.57 1.89
C TYR A 598 -34.83 22.21 0.85
N ARG A 599 -34.77 21.76 -0.40
CA ARG A 599 -35.71 22.22 -1.43
C ARG A 599 -37.14 21.81 -1.11
N PHE A 600 -37.38 20.58 -0.64
CA PHE A 600 -38.72 20.10 -0.26
C PHE A 600 -39.28 20.84 0.96
N GLU A 601 -38.43 21.15 1.95
CA GLU A 601 -38.78 21.98 3.11
C GLU A 601 -38.91 23.48 2.79
N GLY A 602 -38.68 23.90 1.54
CA GLY A 602 -38.75 25.31 1.12
C GLY A 602 -37.54 26.17 1.51
N GLN A 603 -36.50 25.57 2.08
CA GLN A 603 -35.23 26.21 2.47
C GLN A 603 -34.30 26.38 1.26
N MET A 604 -34.67 27.29 0.35
CA MET A 604 -34.02 27.42 -0.96
C MET A 604 -32.56 27.91 -0.89
N GLU A 605 -32.18 28.70 0.11
CA GLU A 605 -30.79 29.18 0.26
C GLU A 605 -29.84 28.06 0.69
N ASP A 606 -30.25 27.26 1.69
CA ASP A 606 -29.50 26.08 2.13
C ASP A 606 -29.41 25.02 1.03
N SER A 607 -30.50 24.85 0.27
CA SER A 607 -30.52 23.99 -0.93
C SER A 607 -29.43 24.40 -1.93
N LEU A 608 -29.35 25.69 -2.29
CA LEU A 608 -28.34 26.22 -3.20
C LEU A 608 -26.91 26.03 -2.67
N ASN A 609 -26.69 26.27 -1.38
CA ASN A 609 -25.38 26.05 -0.73
C ASN A 609 -24.94 24.58 -0.81
N CYS A 610 -25.85 23.64 -0.56
CA CYS A 610 -25.54 22.22 -0.70
C CYS A 610 -25.25 21.81 -2.15
N TYR A 611 -25.98 22.32 -3.15
CA TYR A 611 -25.62 22.08 -4.56
C TYR A 611 -24.23 22.60 -4.90
N ASP A 612 -23.86 23.78 -4.41
CA ASP A 612 -22.51 24.34 -4.62
C ASP A 612 -21.42 23.44 -4.02
N LYS A 613 -21.66 22.89 -2.83
CA LYS A 613 -20.75 21.90 -2.22
C LYS A 613 -20.68 20.61 -3.04
N ALA A 614 -21.81 20.08 -3.49
CA ALA A 614 -21.86 18.87 -4.33
C ALA A 614 -21.06 19.05 -5.63
N ILE A 615 -21.27 20.16 -6.33
CA ILE A 615 -20.54 20.52 -7.55
C ILE A 615 -19.05 20.69 -7.26
N LYS A 616 -18.69 21.33 -6.14
CA LYS A 616 -17.29 21.51 -5.75
C LYS A 616 -16.58 20.17 -5.54
N VAL A 617 -17.24 19.19 -4.93
CA VAL A 617 -16.71 17.82 -4.80
C VAL A 617 -16.53 17.20 -6.20
N CYS A 618 -17.55 17.28 -7.06
CA CYS A 618 -17.48 16.72 -8.41
C CYS A 618 -16.32 17.28 -9.25
N MET A 619 -16.06 18.58 -9.13
CA MET A 619 -15.08 19.30 -9.94
C MET A 619 -13.69 19.34 -9.31
N ARG A 620 -13.48 18.70 -8.14
CA ARG A 620 -12.18 18.70 -7.45
C ARG A 620 -11.10 17.96 -8.24
N ASN A 621 -11.46 16.81 -8.83
CA ASN A 621 -10.56 16.00 -9.65
C ASN A 621 -10.91 16.16 -11.14
N GLN A 622 -10.07 16.89 -11.88
CA GLN A 622 -10.32 17.13 -13.30
C GLN A 622 -10.19 15.86 -14.17
N ASP A 623 -9.57 14.80 -13.68
CA ASP A 623 -9.44 13.54 -14.41
C ASP A 623 -10.61 12.58 -14.15
N SER A 624 -11.48 12.91 -13.18
CA SER A 624 -12.62 12.07 -12.83
C SER A 624 -13.76 12.21 -13.84
N PHE A 625 -13.92 11.22 -14.71
CA PHE A 625 -15.03 11.14 -15.65
C PHE A 625 -16.36 10.94 -14.92
N THR A 626 -16.43 9.99 -13.99
CA THR A 626 -17.64 9.64 -13.22
C THR A 626 -18.22 10.86 -12.50
N LEU A 627 -17.38 11.61 -11.79
CA LEU A 627 -17.81 12.78 -11.03
C LEU A 627 -18.29 13.92 -11.95
N LYS A 628 -17.61 14.14 -13.08
CA LYS A 628 -18.07 15.13 -14.08
C LYS A 628 -19.41 14.74 -14.68
N LEU A 629 -19.61 13.46 -15.01
CA LEU A 629 -20.87 12.96 -15.54
C LEU A 629 -22.01 13.21 -14.54
N ARG A 630 -21.78 12.87 -13.26
CA ARG A 630 -22.72 13.09 -12.15
C ARG A 630 -23.00 14.57 -11.88
N SER A 631 -22.06 15.47 -12.19
CA SER A 631 -22.27 16.91 -11.99
C SER A 631 -23.36 17.50 -12.88
N ILE A 632 -23.65 16.91 -14.06
CA ILE A 632 -24.64 17.44 -15.01
C ILE A 632 -26.07 17.51 -14.41
N PRO A 633 -26.63 16.42 -13.85
CA PRO A 633 -27.94 16.51 -13.19
C PRO A 633 -27.91 17.38 -11.93
N ILE A 634 -26.82 17.43 -11.18
CA ILE A 634 -26.66 18.33 -10.02
C ILE A 634 -26.72 19.80 -10.47
N TYR A 635 -26.06 20.15 -11.58
CA TYR A 635 -26.19 21.48 -12.19
C TYR A 635 -27.63 21.77 -12.59
N ALA A 636 -28.34 20.82 -13.20
CA ALA A 636 -29.73 21.00 -13.60
C ALA A 636 -30.65 21.31 -12.39
N ALA A 637 -30.48 20.59 -11.28
CA ALA A 637 -31.20 20.87 -10.03
C ALA A 637 -30.91 22.26 -9.48
N LYS A 638 -29.62 22.66 -9.46
CA LYS A 638 -29.22 23.99 -9.01
C LYS A 638 -29.85 25.08 -9.86
N ILE A 639 -29.80 24.95 -11.19
CA ILE A 639 -30.37 25.94 -12.12
C ILE A 639 -31.89 26.04 -11.93
N SER A 640 -32.58 24.93 -11.67
CA SER A 640 -34.00 24.92 -11.30
C SER A 640 -34.25 25.81 -10.07
N CYS A 641 -33.50 25.61 -8.97
CA CYS A 641 -33.62 26.44 -7.77
C CYS A 641 -33.27 27.92 -8.02
N GLU A 642 -32.21 28.20 -8.79
CA GLU A 642 -31.83 29.57 -9.17
C GLU A 642 -32.95 30.28 -9.94
N LYS A 643 -33.63 29.56 -10.85
CA LYS A 643 -34.77 30.09 -11.62
C LYS A 643 -35.98 30.39 -10.74
N LEU A 644 -36.33 29.49 -9.81
CA LEU A 644 -37.40 29.72 -8.82
C LEU A 644 -37.13 30.97 -7.98
N GLN A 645 -35.87 31.19 -7.62
CA GLN A 645 -35.41 32.35 -6.84
C GLN A 645 -35.14 33.60 -7.71
N LYS A 646 -35.35 33.54 -9.03
CA LYS A 646 -35.03 34.61 -9.99
C LYS A 646 -33.58 35.11 -9.89
N LYS A 647 -32.64 34.24 -9.48
CA LYS A 647 -31.20 34.55 -9.39
C LYS A 647 -30.55 34.51 -10.77
N LYS A 648 -29.71 35.50 -11.08
CA LYS A 648 -28.84 35.49 -12.27
C LYS A 648 -27.55 34.76 -11.92
N SER A 649 -27.20 33.74 -12.71
CA SER A 649 -26.03 32.89 -12.45
C SER A 649 -25.44 32.36 -13.77
N ASN A 650 -24.15 32.05 -13.75
CA ASN A 650 -23.44 31.43 -14.88
C ASN A 650 -23.44 29.89 -14.82
N THR A 651 -24.21 29.29 -13.92
CA THR A 651 -24.28 27.84 -13.72
C THR A 651 -24.62 27.09 -15.01
N TYR A 652 -25.50 27.63 -15.85
CA TYR A 652 -25.89 26.99 -17.10
C TYR A 652 -24.74 26.91 -18.13
N GLU A 653 -23.90 27.94 -18.24
CA GLU A 653 -22.70 27.91 -19.10
C GLU A 653 -21.66 26.91 -18.60
N LYS A 654 -21.52 26.78 -17.26
CA LYS A 654 -20.66 25.77 -16.65
C LYS A 654 -21.15 24.36 -16.98
N LEU A 655 -22.46 24.10 -16.91
CA LEU A 655 -23.05 22.82 -17.33
C LEU A 655 -22.68 22.50 -18.78
N LYS A 656 -22.88 23.44 -19.72
CA LYS A 656 -22.54 23.24 -21.14
C LYS A 656 -21.05 22.97 -21.36
N SER A 657 -20.18 23.71 -20.66
CA SER A 657 -18.74 23.48 -20.71
C SER A 657 -18.35 22.09 -20.20
N THR A 658 -18.91 21.65 -19.07
CA THR A 658 -18.66 20.30 -18.53
C THR A 658 -19.16 19.21 -19.47
N LEU A 659 -20.33 19.39 -20.09
CA LEU A 659 -20.85 18.44 -21.08
C LEU A 659 -19.91 18.31 -22.29
N HIS A 660 -19.36 19.42 -22.77
CA HIS A 660 -18.38 19.40 -23.86
C HIS A 660 -17.05 18.73 -23.46
N GLN A 661 -16.60 18.92 -22.22
CA GLN A 661 -15.43 18.21 -21.69
C GLN A 661 -15.65 16.70 -21.67
N LEU A 662 -16.83 16.24 -21.22
CA LEU A 662 -17.20 14.82 -21.22
C LEU A 662 -17.19 14.24 -22.65
N GLU A 663 -17.76 14.94 -23.62
CA GLU A 663 -17.71 14.54 -25.04
C GLU A 663 -16.26 14.40 -25.54
N THR A 664 -15.38 15.31 -25.12
CA THR A 664 -13.96 15.32 -25.52
C THR A 664 -13.20 14.15 -24.90
N MET A 665 -13.41 13.87 -23.61
CA MET A 665 -12.80 12.72 -22.92
C MET A 665 -13.18 11.41 -23.60
N VAL A 666 -14.47 11.23 -23.92
CA VAL A 666 -14.96 10.02 -24.59
C VAL A 666 -14.41 9.89 -26.01
N LYS A 667 -14.28 10.99 -26.77
CA LYS A 667 -13.68 10.96 -28.11
C LYS A 667 -12.19 10.63 -28.09
N GLY A 668 -11.47 11.00 -27.03
CA GLY A 668 -10.05 10.71 -26.86
C GLY A 668 -9.75 9.29 -26.36
N TYR A 669 -10.76 8.49 -26.03
CA TYR A 669 -10.58 7.14 -25.50
C TYR A 669 -10.12 6.15 -26.59
N THR A 670 -9.14 5.31 -26.24
CA THR A 670 -8.45 4.39 -27.17
C THR A 670 -8.52 2.92 -26.74
N GLY A 671 -9.48 2.54 -25.89
CA GLY A 671 -9.65 1.15 -25.45
C GLY A 671 -10.00 0.17 -26.56
N LYS A 672 -9.92 -1.13 -26.26
CA LYS A 672 -10.08 -2.26 -27.19
C LYS A 672 -11.12 -3.25 -26.64
N ASN A 673 -11.36 -4.36 -27.35
CA ASN A 673 -12.21 -5.48 -26.89
C ASN A 673 -13.66 -5.11 -26.54
N ASP A 674 -14.26 -4.20 -27.30
CA ASP A 674 -15.62 -3.72 -27.07
C ASP A 674 -15.84 -3.06 -25.68
N VAL A 675 -14.75 -2.84 -24.92
CA VAL A 675 -14.74 -1.95 -23.77
C VAL A 675 -14.74 -0.54 -24.31
N GLY A 676 -15.86 0.17 -24.15
CA GLY A 676 -16.03 1.49 -24.72
C GLY A 676 -17.25 2.20 -24.15
N PHE A 677 -17.48 3.39 -24.67
CA PHE A 677 -18.45 4.36 -24.15
C PHE A 677 -19.67 4.54 -25.07
N SER A 678 -20.09 3.51 -25.82
CA SER A 678 -21.11 3.71 -26.87
C SER A 678 -22.45 4.21 -26.31
N GLU A 679 -22.97 3.62 -25.23
CA GLU A 679 -24.20 4.10 -24.58
C GLU A 679 -23.99 5.46 -23.90
N THR A 680 -22.80 5.71 -23.35
CA THR A 680 -22.44 7.02 -22.80
C THR A 680 -22.44 8.11 -23.88
N GLN A 681 -21.99 7.81 -25.09
CA GLN A 681 -22.03 8.76 -26.21
C GLN A 681 -23.46 9.10 -26.60
N GLU A 682 -24.36 8.11 -26.61
CA GLU A 682 -25.78 8.33 -26.87
C GLU A 682 -26.43 9.16 -25.75
N LEU A 683 -26.13 8.83 -24.50
CA LEU A 683 -26.54 9.58 -23.32
C LEU A 683 -26.13 11.06 -23.40
N LEU A 684 -24.86 11.33 -23.70
CA LEU A 684 -24.34 12.69 -23.82
C LEU A 684 -25.03 13.47 -24.97
N ARG A 685 -25.37 12.79 -26.08
CA ARG A 685 -26.15 13.41 -27.18
C ARG A 685 -27.59 13.70 -26.75
N GLU A 686 -28.25 12.79 -26.02
CA GLU A 686 -29.59 13.00 -25.45
C GLU A 686 -29.57 14.23 -24.54
N TRP A 687 -28.60 14.30 -23.62
CA TRP A 687 -28.47 15.41 -22.68
C TRP A 687 -28.21 16.72 -23.40
N LYS A 688 -27.30 16.74 -24.38
CA LYS A 688 -27.02 17.94 -25.18
C LYS A 688 -28.26 18.43 -25.92
N SER A 689 -28.98 17.52 -26.59
CA SER A 689 -30.24 17.83 -27.26
C SER A 689 -31.28 18.40 -26.28
N PHE A 690 -31.40 17.80 -25.09
CA PHE A 690 -32.29 18.31 -24.04
C PHE A 690 -31.92 19.74 -23.64
N PHE A 691 -30.64 20.03 -23.38
CA PHE A 691 -30.21 21.36 -22.97
C PHE A 691 -30.28 22.40 -24.09
N ASP A 692 -29.96 22.05 -25.33
CA ASP A 692 -30.01 23.00 -26.45
C ASP A 692 -31.45 23.38 -26.86
N ASN A 693 -32.41 22.48 -26.64
CA ASN A 693 -33.84 22.72 -26.91
C ASN A 693 -34.61 23.36 -25.72
N LEU A 694 -33.94 23.62 -24.59
CA LEU A 694 -34.58 24.26 -23.43
C LEU A 694 -34.78 25.76 -23.68
N ASP A 695 -36.04 26.18 -23.82
CA ASP A 695 -36.39 27.60 -23.80
C ASP A 695 -36.20 28.18 -22.38
N GLN A 696 -35.08 28.87 -22.19
CA GLN A 696 -34.71 29.47 -20.90
C GLN A 696 -35.65 30.59 -20.42
N LYS A 697 -36.51 31.11 -21.31
CA LYS A 697 -37.50 32.15 -21.00
C LYS A 697 -38.85 31.57 -20.59
N SER A 698 -39.08 30.26 -20.80
CA SER A 698 -40.31 29.60 -20.40
C SER A 698 -40.45 29.50 -18.88
N GLU A 699 -41.65 29.73 -18.36
CA GLU A 699 -41.98 29.53 -16.94
C GLU A 699 -41.83 28.07 -16.51
N THR A 700 -41.99 27.12 -17.43
CA THR A 700 -41.88 25.67 -17.17
C THR A 700 -40.44 25.16 -17.09
N VAL A 701 -39.45 26.01 -17.36
CA VAL A 701 -38.04 25.58 -17.48
C VAL A 701 -37.49 25.02 -16.16
N SER A 702 -37.94 25.57 -15.03
CA SER A 702 -37.56 25.11 -13.69
C SER A 702 -37.96 23.65 -13.47
N ASP A 703 -39.19 23.30 -13.82
CA ASP A 703 -39.74 21.97 -13.58
C ASP A 703 -39.12 20.93 -14.52
N LYS A 704 -38.84 21.32 -15.78
CA LYS A 704 -38.11 20.47 -16.73
C LYS A 704 -36.71 20.14 -16.24
N LEU A 705 -35.97 21.13 -15.75
CA LEU A 705 -34.63 20.95 -15.20
C LEU A 705 -34.63 20.10 -13.91
N TRP A 706 -35.63 20.30 -13.05
CA TRP A 706 -35.83 19.48 -11.86
C TRP A 706 -36.12 18.02 -12.24
N SER A 707 -37.07 17.80 -13.15
CA SER A 707 -37.42 16.47 -13.64
C SER A 707 -36.22 15.76 -14.28
N PHE A 708 -35.42 16.48 -15.09
CA PHE A 708 -34.16 15.96 -15.62
C PHE A 708 -33.22 15.52 -14.49
N SER A 709 -33.02 16.38 -13.49
CA SER A 709 -32.18 16.03 -12.34
C SER A 709 -32.69 14.81 -11.59
N GLN A 710 -34.00 14.65 -11.41
CA GLN A 710 -34.56 13.52 -10.68
C GLN A 710 -34.49 12.21 -11.50
N LYS A 711 -34.66 12.29 -12.82
CA LYS A 711 -34.47 11.15 -13.74
C LYS A 711 -33.06 10.57 -13.64
N TRP A 712 -32.06 11.43 -13.54
CA TRP A 712 -30.63 11.07 -13.49
C TRP A 712 -30.02 11.22 -12.09
N ARG A 713 -30.86 11.20 -11.04
CA ARG A 713 -30.40 11.31 -9.65
C ARG A 713 -29.60 10.11 -9.19
N TYR A 714 -29.79 9.01 -9.90
CA TYR A 714 -29.16 7.75 -9.67
C TYR A 714 -28.28 7.46 -10.89
#